data_AF-A0AAV1E954-F1
#
_entry.id   AF-A0AAV1E954-F1
#
_cell.length_a   1.000
_cell.length_b   1.000
_cell.length_c   1.000
_cell.angle_alpha   90.00
_cell.angle_beta   90.00
_cell.angle_gamma   90.00
#
_symmetry.space_group_name_H-M   'P 1'
#
loop_
_entity.id
_entity.type
_entity.pdbx_description
1 polymer ?
#
loop_
_entity_poly.entity_id
_entity_poly.type
_entity_poly.pdbx_seq_one_letter_code
_entity_poly.pdbx_strand_id
1 'polypeptide(L)'
;MLQLQESQGLDNVPRNNIGHILTQHQQMSPFNHTFNKEVCAGNGVFLPNLSSGGLLMQSEEAVANKHAIAERNRRKRINAHLNTLRKLFPNLPKSDKSRVLKETVNRLKELRRNVADRYSLKENGGGPSLSFLPGENDELNVSYCGGDDGEEGRRLVTVKAVICCEDRPRLNGELTEAVKSVNGKVVRAEMATVGGRTKAVLVVRCGGGAAGKEVGSLTRALKAVVENKMLGCSPLLGSSLVSPGTVMISQFFVLSQRGDNIVFRDYRGDIQKGSAETFFRKVKFWSEDGEEEAPPVFNVDGVNYFHVKVAGLLFVATTRTNIAPSLILELLQRIARVIKDYLGILNEDSLRKNFVLVYELLDEVIDFGYVQTTSTEVLKSYVFNEPIVIDAARLPSLGPASMFMQGNKRMPGTAITKSVVANEPGGRKREEIFVDIIEKISVTFSSSGYILTSEIDGTIQMKSYLTGNPEIKLALNDDLTIGRGGNSVYGYGGSSGSGPVILDDCNFHESVHLDSFDVDRTLYLVPPDGEFPVMNYRITQEFKPPFRINALIEEAGPLKAEVILKIRAEFPSTITANTIAVQMPLPKYTMRVSFELEPGVVGQTTDFKESNKRMEWNLKKIAGGSEHTLRAKLTFSQELHGNITKEAGPVSMNFTIPMHNPSRLQVKYLQIAKKAKGYNPYRWVRYVTQANSYVARI
;
A
#
# COMPACT_ATOMS: atom_id res chain seq x y z
N MET A 1 44.11 -63.73 -21.77
CA MET A 1 43.58 -65.07 -22.08
C MET A 1 42.22 -64.88 -22.73
N LEU A 2 42.22 -65.02 -24.07
CA LEU A 2 41.14 -65.37 -25.04
C LEU A 2 39.77 -64.65 -24.92
N GLN A 3 39.10 -64.10 -25.94
CA GLN A 3 39.21 -63.93 -27.41
C GLN A 3 38.13 -62.86 -27.79
N LEU A 4 38.46 -61.80 -28.53
CA LEU A 4 38.13 -61.52 -29.95
C LEU A 4 36.63 -61.46 -30.39
N GLN A 5 36.30 -60.30 -30.97
CA GLN A 5 35.54 -60.00 -32.20
C GLN A 5 34.00 -59.90 -32.28
N GLU A 6 33.57 -58.68 -32.67
CA GLU A 6 32.71 -58.29 -33.80
C GLU A 6 31.50 -59.14 -34.22
N SER A 7 30.33 -58.51 -34.36
CA SER A 7 29.74 -58.09 -35.65
C SER A 7 28.19 -58.05 -35.64
N GLN A 8 27.66 -57.48 -36.70
CA GLN A 8 26.33 -56.88 -36.90
C GLN A 8 25.20 -57.89 -37.23
N GLY A 9 23.95 -57.43 -37.09
CA GLY A 9 22.97 -57.59 -38.19
C GLY A 9 21.71 -58.43 -37.98
N LEU A 10 20.58 -57.82 -38.35
CA LEU A 10 19.40 -58.38 -39.04
C LEU A 10 18.22 -58.98 -38.23
N ASP A 11 17.13 -58.19 -38.27
CA ASP A 11 15.80 -58.50 -38.84
C ASP A 11 14.80 -59.51 -38.23
N ASN A 12 13.53 -59.04 -38.28
CA ASN A 12 12.25 -59.74 -38.45
C ASN A 12 11.41 -60.21 -37.22
N VAL A 13 10.50 -59.34 -36.76
CA VAL A 13 8.99 -59.36 -36.90
C VAL A 13 8.33 -60.76 -37.05
N PRO A 14 7.12 -61.13 -36.49
CA PRO A 14 5.86 -60.36 -36.25
C PRO A 14 5.16 -60.59 -34.87
N ARG A 15 4.35 -59.66 -34.33
CA ARG A 15 2.91 -59.32 -34.54
C ARG A 15 1.85 -60.42 -34.23
N ASN A 16 1.09 -60.13 -33.16
CA ASN A 16 -0.35 -60.35 -32.89
C ASN A 16 -0.91 -61.79 -32.72
N ASN A 17 -1.59 -62.04 -31.58
CA ASN A 17 -3.06 -62.05 -31.53
C ASN A 17 -3.65 -62.27 -30.11
N ILE A 18 -4.64 -61.41 -29.77
CA ILE A 18 -5.99 -61.70 -29.22
C ILE A 18 -6.02 -62.38 -27.82
N GLY A 19 -6.53 -61.77 -26.74
CA GLY A 19 -7.91 -61.30 -26.51
C GLY A 19 -8.68 -62.39 -25.76
N HIS A 20 -9.05 -62.24 -24.48
CA HIS A 20 -10.28 -61.64 -23.92
C HIS A 20 -10.19 -61.82 -22.39
N ILE A 21 -10.72 -60.94 -21.51
CA ILE A 21 -12.08 -61.02 -20.98
C ILE A 21 -12.38 -59.75 -20.13
N LEU A 22 -13.44 -59.04 -20.54
CA LEU A 22 -14.48 -58.31 -19.80
C LEU A 22 -14.17 -57.19 -18.76
N THR A 23 -14.26 -55.96 -19.27
CA THR A 23 -15.13 -54.83 -18.87
C THR A 23 -16.13 -54.97 -17.70
N GLN A 24 -16.13 -54.04 -16.73
CA GLN A 24 -17.00 -52.82 -16.65
C GLN A 24 -16.97 -52.16 -15.25
N HIS A 25 -16.48 -50.91 -15.14
CA HIS A 25 -17.18 -49.79 -14.45
C HIS A 25 -16.47 -48.43 -14.66
N GLN A 26 -17.15 -47.57 -15.43
CA GLN A 26 -17.25 -46.09 -15.42
C GLN A 26 -16.13 -45.15 -14.87
N GLN A 27 -15.47 -44.51 -15.84
CA GLN A 27 -15.16 -43.07 -16.02
C GLN A 27 -15.09 -42.10 -14.81
N MET A 28 -13.87 -41.59 -14.58
CA MET A 28 -13.60 -40.17 -14.26
C MET A 28 -12.29 -39.77 -14.97
N SER A 29 -12.36 -38.76 -15.84
CA SER A 29 -11.27 -38.31 -16.73
C SER A 29 -10.20 -37.48 -16.00
N PRO A 30 -8.91 -37.52 -16.43
CA PRO A 30 -7.86 -36.65 -15.91
C PRO A 30 -7.85 -35.30 -16.64
N PHE A 31 -7.83 -34.20 -15.89
CA PHE A 31 -7.58 -32.85 -16.42
C PHE A 31 -6.11 -32.72 -16.82
N ASN A 32 -5.86 -32.70 -18.14
CA ASN A 32 -4.58 -32.31 -18.73
C ASN A 32 -4.47 -30.79 -18.79
N HIS A 33 -3.39 -30.22 -18.25
CA HIS A 33 -2.96 -28.86 -18.57
C HIS A 33 -2.23 -28.89 -19.91
N THR A 34 -2.93 -28.54 -20.98
CA THR A 34 -2.36 -28.30 -22.31
C THR A 34 -1.75 -26.89 -22.32
N PHE A 35 -0.45 -26.81 -22.61
CA PHE A 35 0.20 -25.57 -23.02
C PHE A 35 -0.38 -25.14 -24.38
N ASN A 36 -1.13 -24.04 -24.43
CA ASN A 36 -1.54 -23.45 -25.71
C ASN A 36 -0.36 -22.72 -26.35
N LYS A 37 0.25 -23.36 -27.35
CA LYS A 37 1.00 -22.71 -28.43
C LYS A 37 -0.02 -22.27 -29.49
N GLU A 38 -0.51 -21.05 -29.42
CA GLU A 38 -1.08 -20.36 -30.58
C GLU A 38 -0.69 -18.88 -30.50
N VAL A 39 0.37 -18.54 -31.23
CA VAL A 39 0.69 -17.17 -31.63
C VAL A 39 0.72 -17.18 -33.16
N CYS A 40 -0.25 -16.48 -33.73
CA CYS A 40 -0.26 -15.76 -35.00
C CYS A 40 0.74 -16.23 -36.07
N ALA A 41 0.25 -17.05 -37.01
CA ALA A 41 0.75 -17.03 -38.37
C ALA A 41 0.16 -15.80 -39.09
N GLY A 42 1.00 -14.85 -39.50
CA GLY A 42 0.54 -13.68 -40.26
C GLY A 42 1.61 -12.61 -40.46
N ASN A 43 2.33 -12.75 -41.57
CA ASN A 43 3.13 -11.76 -42.31
C ASN A 43 4.46 -11.27 -41.69
N GLY A 44 5.53 -11.74 -42.32
CA GLY A 44 6.90 -11.38 -42.01
C GLY A 44 7.29 -9.96 -42.44
N VAL A 45 8.15 -9.36 -41.63
CA VAL A 45 9.15 -8.41 -42.07
C VAL A 45 10.48 -8.87 -41.47
N PHE A 46 11.42 -9.19 -42.35
CA PHE A 46 12.80 -9.53 -42.06
C PHE A 46 13.50 -8.38 -41.29
N LEU A 47 14.19 -8.70 -40.21
CA LEU A 47 15.28 -7.87 -39.68
C LEU A 47 16.56 -8.74 -39.62
N PRO A 48 17.72 -8.22 -40.06
CA PRO A 48 18.93 -9.01 -40.23
C PRO A 48 19.68 -9.21 -38.91
N ASN A 49 20.46 -10.30 -38.89
CA ASN A 49 21.42 -10.69 -37.87
C ASN A 49 22.25 -9.51 -37.32
N LEU A 50 22.29 -9.40 -35.98
CA LEU A 50 23.38 -8.76 -35.25
C LEU A 50 23.96 -9.79 -34.28
N SER A 51 25.16 -10.24 -34.63
CA SER A 51 26.00 -11.15 -33.88
C SER A 51 26.58 -10.50 -32.61
N SER A 52 26.74 -11.34 -31.58
CA SER A 52 27.80 -11.31 -30.56
C SER A 52 27.85 -10.11 -29.60
N GLY A 53 27.25 -10.32 -28.43
CA GLY A 53 27.58 -9.64 -27.18
C GLY A 53 27.12 -10.52 -26.01
N GLY A 54 28.06 -11.27 -25.41
CA GLY A 54 27.78 -12.27 -24.38
C GLY A 54 27.20 -11.66 -23.10
N LEU A 55 25.94 -11.97 -22.81
CA LEU A 55 25.30 -11.82 -21.51
C LEU A 55 24.54 -13.13 -21.26
N LEU A 56 24.83 -13.76 -20.11
CA LEU A 56 24.25 -15.05 -19.70
C LEU A 56 22.71 -14.96 -19.61
N MET A 57 22.01 -15.26 -20.70
CA MET A 57 20.63 -15.73 -20.63
C MET A 57 20.64 -17.05 -19.87
N GLN A 58 19.98 -17.10 -18.71
CA GLN A 58 19.64 -18.40 -18.11
C GLN A 58 18.76 -19.15 -19.12
N SER A 59 19.12 -20.39 -19.44
CA SER A 59 18.35 -21.20 -20.39
C SER A 59 16.91 -21.38 -19.90
N GLU A 60 15.94 -21.43 -20.81
CA GLU A 60 14.53 -21.72 -20.48
C GLU A 60 14.38 -22.97 -19.61
N GLU A 61 15.27 -23.94 -19.79
CA GLU A 61 15.35 -25.18 -19.01
C GLU A 61 15.70 -24.94 -17.53
N ALA A 62 16.65 -24.04 -17.23
CA ALA A 62 17.01 -23.69 -15.86
C ALA A 62 15.84 -22.99 -15.13
N VAL A 63 15.07 -22.18 -15.86
CA VAL A 63 13.85 -21.50 -15.34
C VAL A 63 12.74 -22.51 -15.08
N ALA A 64 12.49 -23.43 -16.01
CA ALA A 64 11.53 -24.50 -15.86
C ALA A 64 11.85 -25.42 -14.66
N ASN A 65 13.14 -25.72 -14.45
CA ASN A 65 13.58 -26.57 -13.35
C ASN A 65 13.41 -25.87 -11.98
N LYS A 66 13.72 -24.56 -11.88
CA LYS A 66 13.43 -23.76 -10.68
C LYS A 66 11.94 -23.71 -10.37
N HIS A 67 11.10 -23.50 -11.38
CA HIS A 67 9.64 -23.53 -11.23
C HIS A 67 9.14 -24.91 -10.76
N ALA A 68 9.68 -25.99 -11.30
CA ALA A 68 9.33 -27.35 -10.87
C ALA A 68 9.72 -27.62 -9.40
N ILE A 69 10.85 -27.07 -8.94
CA ILE A 69 11.30 -27.18 -7.54
C ILE A 69 10.39 -26.37 -6.60
N ALA A 70 10.04 -25.13 -6.96
CA ALA A 70 9.13 -24.28 -6.20
C ALA A 70 7.74 -24.96 -6.06
N GLU A 71 7.19 -25.46 -7.16
CA GLU A 71 5.93 -26.20 -7.19
C GLU A 71 6.00 -27.50 -6.36
N ARG A 72 7.13 -28.23 -6.40
CA ARG A 72 7.34 -29.41 -5.54
C ARG A 72 7.33 -29.05 -4.05
N ASN A 73 7.94 -27.93 -3.67
CA ASN A 73 7.96 -27.47 -2.28
C ASN A 73 6.59 -26.97 -1.83
N ARG A 74 5.84 -26.26 -2.69
CA ARG A 74 4.44 -25.91 -2.46
C ARG A 74 3.57 -27.15 -2.20
N ARG A 75 3.71 -28.19 -3.03
CA ARG A 75 3.01 -29.49 -2.83
C ARG A 75 3.37 -30.16 -1.51
N LYS A 76 4.63 -30.08 -1.07
CA LYS A 76 5.05 -30.57 0.25
C LYS A 76 4.33 -29.81 1.38
N ARG A 77 4.22 -28.48 1.29
CA ARG A 77 3.48 -27.65 2.28
C ARG A 77 2.00 -28.03 2.35
N ILE A 78 1.34 -28.12 1.20
CA ILE A 78 -0.07 -28.55 1.12
C ILE A 78 -0.25 -29.93 1.78
N ASN A 79 0.66 -30.86 1.51
CA ASN A 79 0.63 -32.18 2.16
C ASN A 79 0.86 -32.09 3.68
N ALA A 80 1.69 -31.17 4.17
CA ALA A 80 1.90 -30.94 5.60
C ALA A 80 0.63 -30.38 6.28
N HIS A 81 -0.09 -29.46 5.64
CA HIS A 81 -1.39 -28.96 6.13
C HIS A 81 -2.43 -30.08 6.18
N LEU A 82 -2.54 -30.88 5.12
CA LEU A 82 -3.42 -32.05 5.11
C LEU A 82 -3.06 -33.07 6.18
N ASN A 83 -1.77 -33.25 6.47
CA ASN A 83 -1.32 -34.10 7.59
C ASN A 83 -1.73 -33.50 8.95
N THR A 84 -1.70 -32.18 9.10
CA THR A 84 -2.17 -31.50 10.32
C THR A 84 -3.67 -31.72 10.51
N LEU A 85 -4.49 -31.59 9.46
CA LEU A 85 -5.91 -31.92 9.51
C LEU A 85 -6.15 -33.38 9.91
N ARG A 86 -5.39 -34.33 9.36
CA ARG A 86 -5.45 -35.75 9.75
C ARG A 86 -5.08 -35.99 11.22
N LYS A 87 -4.20 -35.18 11.79
CA LYS A 87 -3.87 -35.24 13.23
C LYS A 87 -5.00 -34.69 14.10
N LEU A 88 -5.61 -33.58 13.69
CA LEU A 88 -6.73 -32.95 14.41
C LEU A 88 -8.00 -33.80 14.36
N PHE A 89 -8.21 -34.53 13.26
CA PHE A 89 -9.35 -35.42 13.05
C PHE A 89 -8.85 -36.82 12.68
N PRO A 90 -8.56 -37.69 13.66
CA PRO A 90 -7.89 -38.98 13.45
C PRO A 90 -8.68 -39.97 12.57
N ASN A 91 -9.98 -39.73 12.36
CA ASN A 91 -10.85 -40.56 11.53
C ASN A 91 -10.88 -40.14 10.05
N LEU A 92 -10.08 -39.14 9.64
CA LEU A 92 -10.03 -38.72 8.24
C LEU A 92 -9.35 -39.78 7.34
N PRO A 93 -9.84 -39.98 6.11
CA PRO A 93 -9.27 -40.96 5.19
C PRO A 93 -7.81 -40.62 4.86
N LYS A 94 -6.94 -41.63 4.84
CA LYS A 94 -5.51 -41.47 4.56
C LYS A 94 -5.24 -41.16 3.08
N SER A 95 -6.04 -41.72 2.18
CA SER A 95 -5.99 -41.51 0.74
C SER A 95 -7.10 -40.57 0.29
N ASP A 96 -6.81 -39.76 -0.73
CA ASP A 96 -7.66 -38.72 -1.33
C ASP A 96 -7.76 -37.40 -0.54
N LYS A 97 -7.09 -36.37 -1.07
CA LYS A 97 -7.03 -35.02 -0.50
C LYS A 97 -8.40 -34.33 -0.51
N SER A 98 -9.18 -34.55 -1.57
CA SER A 98 -10.51 -33.94 -1.72
C SER A 98 -11.46 -34.48 -0.67
N ARG A 99 -11.37 -35.79 -0.40
CA ARG A 99 -12.14 -36.48 0.63
C ARG A 99 -11.74 -36.05 2.04
N VAL A 100 -10.44 -35.88 2.31
CA VAL A 100 -9.95 -35.31 3.59
C VAL A 100 -10.59 -33.94 3.85
N LEU A 101 -10.59 -33.04 2.87
CA LEU A 101 -11.19 -31.70 3.02
C LEU A 101 -12.71 -31.76 3.20
N LYS A 102 -13.41 -32.54 2.38
CA LYS A 102 -14.86 -32.73 2.49
C LYS A 102 -15.26 -33.29 3.85
N GLU A 103 -14.53 -34.29 4.33
CA GLU A 103 -14.80 -34.92 5.62
C GLU A 103 -14.42 -34.01 6.79
N THR A 104 -13.35 -33.22 6.67
CA THR A 104 -13.00 -32.17 7.64
C THR A 104 -14.14 -31.15 7.77
N VAL A 105 -14.67 -30.67 6.63
CA VAL A 105 -15.80 -29.73 6.62
C VAL A 105 -17.05 -30.37 7.22
N ASN A 106 -17.36 -31.62 6.87
CA ASN A 106 -18.49 -32.35 7.45
C ASN A 106 -18.33 -32.51 8.96
N ARG A 107 -17.14 -32.91 9.43
CA ARG A 107 -16.87 -33.09 10.85
C ARG A 107 -16.95 -31.77 11.61
N LEU A 108 -16.51 -30.67 11.02
CA LEU A 108 -16.62 -29.34 11.60
C LEU A 108 -18.10 -28.91 11.69
N LYS A 109 -18.90 -29.17 10.65
CA LYS A 109 -20.36 -28.96 10.66
C LYS A 109 -21.07 -29.83 11.70
N GLU A 110 -20.67 -31.09 11.84
CA GLU A 110 -21.22 -32.01 12.83
C GLU A 110 -20.84 -31.59 14.25
N LEU A 111 -19.58 -31.20 14.49
CA LEU A 111 -19.15 -30.65 15.76
C LEU A 111 -19.93 -29.38 16.11
N ARG A 112 -20.14 -28.49 15.13
CA ARG A 112 -21.00 -27.30 15.31
C ARG A 112 -22.44 -27.67 15.67
N ARG A 113 -23.01 -28.69 15.00
CA ARG A 113 -24.38 -29.18 15.30
C ARG A 113 -24.45 -29.84 16.68
N ASN A 114 -23.51 -30.70 17.03
CA ASN A 114 -23.43 -31.34 18.34
C ASN A 114 -23.25 -30.32 19.48
N VAL A 115 -22.50 -29.26 19.20
CA VAL A 115 -22.37 -28.12 20.11
C VAL A 115 -23.73 -27.42 20.25
N ALA A 116 -24.43 -27.10 19.13
CA ALA A 116 -25.77 -26.53 19.12
C ALA A 116 -26.83 -27.40 19.84
N ASP A 117 -26.82 -28.72 19.63
CA ASP A 117 -27.76 -29.66 20.26
C ASP A 117 -27.53 -29.79 21.77
N ARG A 118 -26.26 -29.70 22.21
CA ARG A 118 -25.95 -29.61 23.66
C ARG A 118 -26.37 -28.27 24.27
N TYR A 119 -26.53 -27.21 23.48
CA TYR A 119 -27.11 -25.95 23.94
C TYR A 119 -28.63 -26.04 24.11
N SER A 120 -29.35 -26.79 23.28
CA SER A 120 -30.82 -26.91 23.35
C SER A 120 -31.32 -27.89 24.43
N LEU A 121 -30.53 -28.91 24.80
CA LEU A 121 -30.92 -29.92 25.79
C LEU A 121 -30.84 -29.48 27.27
N LYS A 122 -30.35 -28.28 27.58
CA LYS A 122 -30.09 -27.83 28.97
C LYS A 122 -31.10 -26.81 29.55
N GLU A 123 -32.22 -26.55 28.88
CA GLU A 123 -33.28 -25.70 29.47
C GLU A 123 -33.96 -26.28 30.72
N ASN A 124 -33.75 -27.57 31.07
CA ASN A 124 -34.48 -28.23 32.17
C ASN A 124 -33.63 -28.93 33.26
N GLY A 125 -32.33 -28.61 33.47
CA GLY A 125 -31.57 -29.30 34.53
C GLY A 125 -30.32 -28.57 35.04
N GLY A 126 -30.33 -28.22 36.34
CA GLY A 126 -29.29 -27.49 37.05
C GLY A 126 -27.98 -28.24 37.28
N GLY A 127 -27.10 -28.24 36.29
CA GLY A 127 -25.68 -28.59 36.42
C GLY A 127 -24.78 -27.54 35.73
N PRO A 128 -23.47 -27.47 36.07
CA PRO A 128 -22.60 -26.37 35.65
C PRO A 128 -22.58 -26.26 34.11
N SER A 129 -22.84 -25.07 33.62
CA SER A 129 -23.41 -24.89 32.29
C SER A 129 -22.35 -24.47 31.27
N LEU A 130 -22.11 -25.34 30.28
CA LEU A 130 -21.44 -25.03 29.00
C LEU A 130 -22.22 -24.00 28.15
N SER A 131 -23.36 -23.46 28.63
CA SER A 131 -24.22 -22.45 27.97
C SER A 131 -23.56 -21.06 27.81
N PHE A 132 -22.34 -20.92 28.34
CA PHE A 132 -21.64 -19.66 28.50
C PHE A 132 -20.53 -19.44 27.46
N LEU A 133 -20.50 -20.15 26.32
CA LEU A 133 -19.56 -19.82 25.23
C LEU A 133 -20.17 -18.82 24.22
N PRO A 134 -19.33 -18.01 23.54
CA PRO A 134 -19.75 -17.10 22.46
C PRO A 134 -20.36 -17.84 21.26
N GLY A 135 -21.46 -17.29 20.73
CA GLY A 135 -22.04 -17.69 19.44
C GLY A 135 -21.32 -17.06 18.25
N GLU A 136 -21.63 -17.51 17.03
CA GLU A 136 -21.00 -17.01 15.80
C GLU A 136 -21.52 -15.63 15.33
N ASN A 137 -22.71 -15.24 15.80
CA ASN A 137 -23.35 -13.97 15.46
C ASN A 137 -23.27 -12.96 16.60
N ASP A 138 -23.42 -11.68 16.25
CA ASP A 138 -23.58 -10.62 17.23
C ASP A 138 -24.98 -10.71 17.86
N GLU A 139 -25.03 -10.77 19.18
CA GLU A 139 -26.28 -10.90 19.94
C GLU A 139 -26.33 -9.85 21.05
N LEU A 140 -27.47 -9.19 21.20
CA LEU A 140 -27.80 -8.37 22.35
C LEU A 140 -29.22 -8.70 22.81
N ASN A 141 -29.33 -9.22 24.02
CA ASN A 141 -30.61 -9.50 24.66
C ASN A 141 -30.66 -8.82 26.02
N VAL A 142 -31.60 -7.88 26.19
CA VAL A 142 -31.76 -7.13 27.44
C VAL A 142 -33.13 -7.44 28.02
N SER A 143 -33.15 -7.98 29.24
CA SER A 143 -34.37 -8.41 29.93
C SER A 143 -34.47 -7.78 31.30
N TYR A 144 -35.68 -7.38 31.67
CA TYR A 144 -35.99 -6.86 33.01
C TYR A 144 -36.03 -8.03 34.01
N CYS A 145 -35.33 -7.91 35.13
CA CYS A 145 -35.22 -8.98 36.13
C CYS A 145 -35.91 -8.66 37.46
N GLY A 146 -36.54 -7.49 37.59
CA GLY A 146 -37.22 -7.06 38.81
C GLY A 146 -36.80 -5.66 39.25
N GLY A 147 -37.58 -5.07 40.15
CA GLY A 147 -37.28 -3.79 40.80
C GLY A 147 -37.50 -3.95 42.29
N ASP A 148 -36.58 -3.39 43.07
CA ASP A 148 -36.66 -3.38 44.52
C ASP A 148 -37.14 -1.98 44.95
N ASP A 149 -38.18 -1.93 45.77
CA ASP A 149 -38.68 -0.69 46.36
C ASP A 149 -37.81 -0.38 47.58
N GLY A 150 -36.67 0.27 47.34
CA GLY A 150 -35.77 0.70 48.42
C GLY A 150 -36.45 1.70 49.36
N GLU A 151 -36.11 1.65 50.64
CA GLU A 151 -36.70 2.41 51.76
C GLU A 151 -36.69 3.96 51.63
N GLU A 152 -36.06 4.52 50.58
CA GLU A 152 -35.94 5.98 50.35
C GLU A 152 -36.66 6.49 49.07
N GLY A 153 -37.65 5.76 48.54
CA GLY A 153 -38.48 6.26 47.43
C GLY A 153 -37.77 6.34 46.07
N ARG A 154 -36.56 5.77 45.93
CA ARG A 154 -35.87 5.56 44.66
C ARG A 154 -36.04 4.12 44.21
N ARG A 155 -36.92 3.90 43.22
CA ARG A 155 -37.11 2.59 42.58
C ARG A 155 -35.82 2.18 41.84
N LEU A 156 -35.19 1.09 42.27
CA LEU A 156 -34.00 0.55 41.63
C LEU A 156 -34.41 -0.58 40.68
N VAL A 157 -34.01 -0.48 39.41
CA VAL A 157 -34.34 -1.47 38.38
C VAL A 157 -33.13 -2.37 38.14
N THR A 158 -33.35 -3.69 38.19
CA THR A 158 -32.32 -4.66 37.84
C THR A 158 -32.58 -5.23 36.45
N VAL A 159 -31.57 -5.16 35.59
CA VAL A 159 -31.62 -5.57 34.18
C VAL A 159 -30.53 -6.61 33.92
N LYS A 160 -30.87 -7.68 33.21
CA LYS A 160 -29.89 -8.65 32.69
C LYS A 160 -29.69 -8.41 31.21
N ALA A 161 -28.47 -8.09 30.83
CA ALA A 161 -28.02 -7.98 29.44
C ALA A 161 -27.12 -9.16 29.09
N VAL A 162 -27.43 -9.86 28.00
CA VAL A 162 -26.62 -10.91 27.38
C VAL A 162 -26.07 -10.34 26.08
N ILE A 163 -24.75 -10.37 25.95
CA ILE A 163 -24.02 -9.75 24.86
C ILE A 163 -23.10 -10.80 24.26
N CYS A 164 -23.07 -10.93 22.94
CA CYS A 164 -22.11 -11.73 22.19
C CYS A 164 -21.58 -10.87 21.05
N CYS A 165 -20.27 -10.65 20.96
CA CYS A 165 -19.65 -9.80 19.93
C CYS A 165 -18.20 -10.21 19.68
N GLU A 166 -17.57 -9.61 18.67
CA GLU A 166 -16.14 -9.79 18.41
C GLU A 166 -15.30 -9.26 19.58
N ASP A 167 -14.28 -10.02 19.96
CA ASP A 167 -13.36 -9.63 21.02
C ASP A 167 -12.39 -8.57 20.49
N ARG A 168 -12.24 -7.47 21.23
CA ARG A 168 -11.33 -6.36 20.86
C ARG A 168 -10.66 -5.75 22.09
N PRO A 169 -9.45 -5.17 21.96
CA PRO A 169 -8.65 -4.64 23.09
C PRO A 169 -9.30 -3.55 23.97
N ARG A 170 -10.52 -3.07 23.67
CA ARG A 170 -11.28 -2.09 24.47
C ARG A 170 -12.70 -2.51 24.85
N LEU A 171 -13.13 -3.72 24.49
CA LEU A 171 -14.52 -4.18 24.68
C LEU A 171 -15.01 -4.00 26.14
N ASN A 172 -14.19 -4.38 27.13
CA ASN A 172 -14.55 -4.24 28.55
C ASN A 172 -14.68 -2.79 29.00
N GLY A 173 -13.84 -1.90 28.46
CA GLY A 173 -13.90 -0.46 28.72
C GLY A 173 -15.18 0.15 28.15
N GLU A 174 -15.51 -0.19 26.90
CA GLU A 174 -16.72 0.28 26.22
C GLU A 174 -18.01 -0.24 26.88
N LEU A 175 -18.04 -1.51 27.31
CA LEU A 175 -19.15 -2.06 28.11
C LEU A 175 -19.32 -1.30 29.43
N THR A 176 -18.21 -0.96 30.09
CA THR A 176 -18.22 -0.19 31.34
C THR A 176 -18.73 1.23 31.11
N GLU A 177 -18.28 1.90 30.06
CA GLU A 177 -18.74 3.24 29.67
C GLU A 177 -20.21 3.25 29.28
N ALA A 178 -20.67 2.27 28.51
CA ALA A 178 -22.07 2.13 28.13
C ALA A 178 -22.99 1.96 29.36
N VAL A 179 -22.58 1.15 30.33
CA VAL A 179 -23.34 0.99 31.59
C VAL A 179 -23.30 2.27 32.43
N LYS A 180 -22.15 2.94 32.53
CA LYS A 180 -22.02 4.21 33.26
C LYS A 180 -22.84 5.35 32.62
N SER A 181 -22.96 5.37 31.29
CA SER A 181 -23.71 6.41 30.54
C SER A 181 -25.19 6.49 30.90
N VAL A 182 -25.75 5.42 31.49
CA VAL A 182 -27.14 5.33 31.95
C VAL A 182 -27.27 5.32 33.47
N ASN A 183 -26.24 5.79 34.19
CA ASN A 183 -26.12 5.70 35.65
C ASN A 183 -26.32 4.27 36.19
N GLY A 184 -25.97 3.25 35.38
CA GLY A 184 -26.03 1.85 35.77
C GLY A 184 -24.82 1.42 36.57
N LYS A 185 -25.02 0.49 37.50
CA LYS A 185 -23.96 -0.20 38.25
C LYS A 185 -24.02 -1.70 37.96
N VAL A 186 -22.94 -2.28 37.46
CA VAL A 186 -22.85 -3.73 37.27
C VAL A 186 -22.80 -4.42 38.63
N VAL A 187 -23.75 -5.31 38.89
CA VAL A 187 -23.87 -6.11 40.12
C VAL A 187 -23.27 -7.51 39.94
N ARG A 188 -23.37 -8.07 38.73
CA ARG A 188 -22.74 -9.33 38.35
C ARG A 188 -22.31 -9.26 36.90
N ALA A 189 -21.13 -9.74 36.60
CA ALA A 189 -20.65 -9.94 35.24
C ALA A 189 -20.10 -11.35 35.12
N GLU A 190 -20.57 -12.09 34.13
CA GLU A 190 -19.92 -13.32 33.67
C GLU A 190 -19.40 -13.04 32.27
N MET A 191 -18.16 -13.43 31.97
CA MET A 191 -17.54 -13.21 30.65
C MET A 191 -16.75 -14.43 30.19
N ALA A 192 -16.92 -14.82 28.92
CA ALA A 192 -16.18 -15.90 28.29
C ALA A 192 -15.72 -15.47 26.91
N THR A 193 -14.46 -15.75 26.61
CA THR A 193 -13.82 -15.40 25.34
C THR A 193 -13.27 -16.66 24.70
N VAL A 194 -13.72 -16.96 23.48
CA VAL A 194 -13.28 -18.13 22.72
C VAL A 194 -13.25 -17.76 21.24
N GLY A 195 -12.12 -18.04 20.57
CA GLY A 195 -12.01 -17.90 19.12
C GLY A 195 -12.20 -16.47 18.60
N GLY A 196 -11.72 -15.46 19.35
CA GLY A 196 -11.85 -14.05 18.97
C GLY A 196 -13.26 -13.47 19.15
N ARG A 197 -14.14 -14.16 19.87
CA ARG A 197 -15.46 -13.64 20.25
C ARG A 197 -15.61 -13.68 21.76
N THR A 198 -16.37 -12.73 22.30
CA THR A 198 -16.63 -12.58 23.72
C THR A 198 -18.13 -12.58 23.98
N LYS A 199 -18.57 -13.41 24.93
CA LYS A 199 -19.92 -13.42 25.49
C LYS A 199 -19.89 -12.85 26.90
N ALA A 200 -20.67 -11.81 27.15
CA ALA A 200 -20.82 -11.17 28.45
C ALA A 200 -22.27 -11.24 28.92
N VAL A 201 -22.49 -11.71 30.15
CA VAL A 201 -23.80 -11.64 30.82
C VAL A 201 -23.65 -10.66 31.98
N LEU A 202 -24.25 -9.48 31.84
CA LEU A 202 -24.19 -8.38 32.79
C LEU A 202 -25.53 -8.25 33.51
N VAL A 203 -25.51 -8.27 34.83
CA VAL A 203 -26.64 -7.85 35.67
C VAL A 203 -26.34 -6.44 36.14
N VAL A 204 -27.14 -5.48 35.65
CA VAL A 204 -26.95 -4.04 35.87
C VAL A 204 -28.11 -3.51 36.71
N ARG A 205 -27.78 -2.74 37.73
CA ARG A 205 -28.74 -1.98 38.54
C ARG A 205 -28.73 -0.53 38.08
N CYS A 206 -29.87 -0.04 37.60
CA CYS A 206 -30.06 1.36 37.18
C CYS A 206 -30.91 2.10 38.22
N GLY A 207 -30.70 3.42 38.34
CA GLY A 207 -31.44 4.26 39.29
C GLY A 207 -31.96 5.55 38.66
N GLY A 208 -33.25 5.82 38.85
CA GLY A 208 -33.88 7.11 38.59
C GLY A 208 -34.68 7.24 37.29
N GLY A 209 -35.85 6.59 37.21
CA GLY A 209 -36.78 6.81 36.09
C GLY A 209 -37.86 5.73 35.93
N ALA A 210 -38.88 6.02 35.12
CA ALA A 210 -39.92 5.06 34.74
C ALA A 210 -39.29 3.80 34.09
N ALA A 211 -39.64 2.61 34.58
CA ALA A 211 -38.95 1.34 34.32
C ALA A 211 -38.72 0.98 32.84
N GLY A 212 -39.50 1.52 31.90
CA GLY A 212 -39.32 1.29 30.46
C GLY A 212 -38.24 2.15 29.80
N LYS A 213 -37.96 3.35 30.33
CA LYS A 213 -37.05 4.32 29.68
C LYS A 213 -35.58 3.94 29.91
N GLU A 214 -35.26 3.39 31.07
CA GLU A 214 -33.91 2.97 31.45
C GLU A 214 -33.45 1.74 30.68
N VAL A 215 -34.33 0.73 30.52
CA VAL A 215 -34.03 -0.47 29.72
C VAL A 215 -33.79 -0.09 28.26
N GLY A 216 -34.60 0.81 27.69
CA GLY A 216 -34.41 1.30 26.32
C GLY A 216 -33.07 2.04 26.13
N SER A 217 -32.67 2.86 27.11
CA SER A 217 -31.38 3.58 27.06
C SER A 217 -30.18 2.64 27.23
N LEU A 218 -30.25 1.68 28.16
CA LEU A 218 -29.19 0.68 28.33
C LEU A 218 -29.07 -0.22 27.08
N THR A 219 -30.20 -0.66 26.51
CA THR A 219 -30.22 -1.43 25.26
C THR A 219 -29.57 -0.65 24.12
N ARG A 220 -29.85 0.66 23.99
CA ARG A 220 -29.19 1.49 22.97
C ARG A 220 -27.68 1.64 23.21
N ALA A 221 -27.26 1.90 24.44
CA ALA A 221 -25.85 2.06 24.79
C ALA A 221 -25.06 0.76 24.54
N LEU A 222 -25.59 -0.38 24.99
CA LEU A 222 -24.96 -1.69 24.76
C LEU A 222 -25.02 -2.11 23.29
N LYS A 223 -26.08 -1.76 22.56
CA LYS A 223 -26.16 -1.99 21.10
C LYS A 223 -25.09 -1.20 20.36
N ALA A 224 -24.78 0.01 20.80
CA ALA A 224 -23.67 0.77 20.25
C ALA A 224 -22.31 0.11 20.54
N VAL A 225 -22.14 -0.59 21.65
CA VAL A 225 -20.92 -1.40 21.89
C VAL A 225 -20.87 -2.60 20.94
N VAL A 226 -21.96 -3.36 20.82
CA VAL A 226 -22.03 -4.52 19.91
C VAL A 226 -21.80 -4.13 18.46
N GLU A 227 -22.43 -3.05 17.99
CA GLU A 227 -22.30 -2.54 16.62
C GLU A 227 -21.02 -1.71 16.39
N ASN A 228 -20.16 -1.56 17.40
CA ASN A 228 -18.93 -0.74 17.34
C ASN A 228 -19.18 0.76 16.97
N LYS A 229 -20.23 1.37 17.54
CA LYS A 229 -20.73 2.73 17.23
C LYS A 229 -20.51 3.79 18.32
N MET A 230 -19.98 3.46 19.50
CA MET A 230 -19.71 4.48 20.54
C MET A 230 -18.52 5.37 20.12
N LEU A 231 -18.85 6.56 19.61
CA LEU A 231 -17.92 7.62 19.22
C LEU A 231 -17.83 8.65 20.35
N GLY A 232 -16.66 8.72 21.01
CA GLY A 232 -16.40 9.62 22.12
C GLY A 232 -14.93 9.90 22.39
N CYS A 233 -14.06 9.79 21.37
CA CYS A 233 -12.75 10.44 21.29
C CYS A 233 -12.33 10.42 19.81
N SER A 234 -11.68 11.50 19.37
CA SER A 234 -11.41 11.97 17.99
C SER A 234 -10.90 10.96 16.94
N PRO A 235 -10.99 11.31 15.64
CA PRO A 235 -11.25 10.38 14.55
C PRO A 235 -10.01 9.57 14.19
N LEU A 236 -10.20 8.29 13.86
CA LEU A 236 -9.51 7.54 12.80
C LEU A 236 -9.97 6.08 12.88
N LEU A 237 -10.22 5.48 11.72
CA LEU A 237 -10.52 4.07 11.47
C LEU A 237 -11.87 3.58 11.99
N GLY A 238 -12.88 3.78 11.14
CA GLY A 238 -14.06 2.91 11.11
C GLY A 238 -13.62 1.47 10.80
N SER A 239 -13.41 0.68 11.85
CA SER A 239 -13.55 -0.77 11.82
C SER A 239 -15.04 -1.09 11.87
N SER A 240 -15.72 -0.84 10.75
CA SER A 240 -17.02 -1.45 10.50
C SER A 240 -16.75 -2.90 10.11
N LEU A 241 -16.78 -3.79 11.10
CA LEU A 241 -16.97 -5.22 10.88
C LEU A 241 -18.41 -5.42 10.39
N VAL A 242 -18.62 -5.09 9.12
CA VAL A 242 -19.50 -5.89 8.29
C VAL A 242 -18.91 -7.30 8.37
N SER A 243 -19.73 -8.30 8.72
CA SER A 243 -19.43 -9.73 8.59
C SER A 243 -18.43 -9.96 7.45
N PRO A 244 -17.38 -10.80 7.57
CA PRO A 244 -16.34 -10.91 6.55
C PRO A 244 -16.97 -11.17 5.18
N GLY A 245 -17.20 -10.09 4.44
CA GLY A 245 -17.32 -10.07 3.00
C GLY A 245 -15.89 -10.29 2.58
N THR A 246 -15.50 -11.55 2.59
CA THR A 246 -14.15 -12.01 2.38
C THR A 246 -13.60 -11.27 1.15
N VAL A 247 -12.49 -10.54 1.29
CA VAL A 247 -11.89 -9.78 0.18
C VAL A 247 -11.69 -10.76 -0.96
N MET A 248 -12.53 -10.67 -1.99
CA MET A 248 -12.58 -11.68 -3.03
C MET A 248 -12.16 -11.05 -4.35
N ILE A 249 -10.84 -11.05 -4.58
CA ILE A 249 -10.24 -10.60 -5.83
C ILE A 249 -10.45 -11.70 -6.86
N SER A 250 -10.98 -11.34 -8.02
CA SER A 250 -11.17 -12.27 -9.13
C SER A 250 -9.90 -12.40 -9.95
N GLN A 251 -9.34 -11.28 -10.41
CA GLN A 251 -8.11 -11.26 -11.21
C GLN A 251 -7.17 -10.16 -10.71
N PHE A 252 -5.88 -10.38 -10.89
CA PHE A 252 -4.82 -9.40 -10.70
C PHE A 252 -3.95 -9.36 -11.95
N PHE A 253 -3.64 -8.16 -12.45
CA PHE A 253 -2.73 -8.02 -13.58
C PHE A 253 -1.93 -6.72 -13.54
N VAL A 254 -0.77 -6.75 -14.20
CA VAL A 254 0.13 -5.59 -14.34
C VAL A 254 0.35 -5.32 -15.82
N LEU A 255 0.04 -4.09 -16.24
CA LEU A 255 0.19 -3.66 -17.63
C LEU A 255 1.34 -2.65 -17.79
N SER A 256 1.98 -2.69 -18.97
CA SER A 256 2.86 -1.61 -19.42
C SER A 256 2.05 -0.34 -19.73
N GLN A 257 2.73 0.80 -19.93
CA GLN A 257 2.08 2.04 -20.39
C GLN A 257 1.41 1.89 -21.77
N ARG A 258 1.84 0.88 -22.55
CA ARG A 258 1.31 0.57 -23.87
C ARG A 258 0.13 -0.38 -23.84
N GLY A 259 -0.18 -0.94 -22.66
CA GLY A 259 -1.26 -1.92 -22.47
C GLY A 259 -0.80 -3.37 -22.57
N ASP A 260 0.51 -3.63 -22.70
CA ASP A 260 1.02 -4.99 -22.77
C ASP A 260 0.87 -5.68 -21.42
N ASN A 261 0.38 -6.91 -21.45
CA ASN A 261 0.23 -7.72 -20.26
C ASN A 261 1.60 -8.26 -19.81
N ILE A 262 2.09 -7.80 -18.65
CA ILE A 262 3.37 -8.26 -18.08
C ILE A 262 3.12 -9.42 -17.12
N VAL A 263 2.11 -9.28 -16.27
CA VAL A 263 1.73 -10.25 -15.25
C VAL A 263 0.22 -10.41 -15.26
N PHE A 264 -0.25 -11.66 -15.28
CA PHE A 264 -1.68 -11.95 -15.19
C PHE A 264 -1.96 -13.18 -14.34
N ARG A 265 -2.81 -13.00 -13.33
CA ARG A 265 -3.32 -14.07 -12.48
C ARG A 265 -4.83 -13.97 -12.38
N ASP A 266 -5.47 -15.08 -12.71
CA ASP A 266 -6.90 -15.28 -12.51
C ASP A 266 -7.08 -16.26 -11.36
N TYR A 267 -7.63 -15.78 -10.25
CA TYR A 267 -7.80 -16.57 -9.03
C TYR A 267 -9.14 -17.31 -9.01
N ARG A 268 -10.14 -16.85 -9.78
CA ARG A 268 -11.54 -17.28 -9.63
C ARG A 268 -12.15 -17.84 -10.91
N GLY A 269 -11.68 -17.39 -12.08
CA GLY A 269 -12.24 -17.77 -13.38
C GLY A 269 -13.68 -17.28 -13.62
N ASP A 270 -14.14 -16.31 -12.84
CA ASP A 270 -15.52 -15.76 -12.89
C ASP A 270 -15.64 -14.51 -13.77
N ILE A 271 -14.53 -14.00 -14.28
CA ILE A 271 -14.47 -12.86 -15.21
C ILE A 271 -14.05 -13.37 -16.59
N GLN A 272 -14.67 -12.80 -17.63
CA GLN A 272 -14.40 -13.18 -19.01
C GLN A 272 -12.95 -12.86 -19.41
N LYS A 273 -12.43 -13.62 -20.38
CA LYS A 273 -11.13 -13.33 -21.01
C LYS A 273 -11.20 -11.98 -21.72
N GLY A 274 -10.10 -11.21 -21.71
CA GLY A 274 -10.04 -9.88 -22.32
C GLY A 274 -10.37 -8.71 -21.37
N SER A 275 -10.56 -8.97 -20.08
CA SER A 275 -10.77 -7.94 -19.06
C SER A 275 -9.65 -6.90 -19.00
N ALA A 276 -8.40 -7.31 -19.20
CA ALA A 276 -7.23 -6.43 -19.23
C ALA A 276 -7.23 -5.47 -20.43
N GLU A 277 -7.63 -5.95 -21.61
CA GLU A 277 -7.76 -5.12 -22.82
C GLU A 277 -8.91 -4.11 -22.65
N THR A 278 -10.04 -4.58 -22.12
CA THR A 278 -11.21 -3.74 -21.82
C THR A 278 -10.84 -2.62 -20.85
N PHE A 279 -10.13 -2.95 -19.77
CA PHE A 279 -9.58 -1.99 -18.82
C PHE A 279 -8.69 -0.97 -19.53
N PHE A 280 -7.69 -1.42 -20.28
CA PHE A 280 -6.72 -0.52 -20.91
C PHE A 280 -7.40 0.43 -21.90
N ARG A 281 -8.34 -0.07 -22.70
CA ARG A 281 -9.13 0.76 -23.61
C ARG A 281 -9.95 1.81 -22.86
N LYS A 282 -10.63 1.42 -21.77
CA LYS A 282 -11.42 2.36 -20.96
C LYS A 282 -10.55 3.42 -20.30
N VAL A 283 -9.41 3.05 -19.71
CA VAL A 283 -8.50 4.02 -19.07
C VAL A 283 -7.86 4.96 -20.09
N LYS A 284 -7.48 4.47 -21.27
CA LYS A 284 -6.81 5.27 -22.31
C LYS A 284 -7.76 6.21 -23.04
N PHE A 285 -9.00 5.81 -23.24
CA PHE A 285 -10.02 6.56 -23.97
C PHE A 285 -11.18 6.94 -23.05
N TRP A 286 -10.85 7.32 -21.81
CA TRP A 286 -11.85 7.79 -20.88
C TRP A 286 -12.48 9.07 -21.41
N SER A 287 -13.81 9.09 -21.46
CA SER A 287 -14.59 10.25 -21.94
C SER A 287 -15.92 10.39 -21.22
N GLU A 288 -16.12 9.62 -20.15
CA GLU A 288 -17.30 9.74 -19.30
C GLU A 288 -17.12 10.98 -18.40
N ASP A 289 -18.20 11.76 -18.27
CA ASP A 289 -18.30 12.95 -17.40
C ASP A 289 -17.39 14.16 -17.74
N GLY A 290 -16.80 14.19 -18.94
CA GLY A 290 -15.98 15.33 -19.38
C GLY A 290 -14.58 15.39 -18.76
N GLU A 291 -14.16 14.33 -18.05
CA GLU A 291 -12.80 14.18 -17.54
C GLU A 291 -11.88 13.51 -18.58
N GLU A 292 -10.62 13.94 -18.65
CA GLU A 292 -9.60 13.40 -19.57
C GLU A 292 -8.92 12.12 -19.02
N GLU A 293 -9.06 11.82 -17.72
CA GLU A 293 -8.39 10.70 -17.05
C GLU A 293 -9.40 9.81 -16.33
N ALA A 294 -9.20 8.49 -16.40
CA ALA A 294 -10.09 7.55 -15.73
C ALA A 294 -9.91 7.55 -14.21
N PRO A 295 -11.01 7.45 -13.43
CA PRO A 295 -10.91 7.36 -11.99
C PRO A 295 -10.16 6.08 -11.56
N PRO A 296 -9.55 6.05 -10.36
CA PRO A 296 -8.85 4.88 -9.83
C PRO A 296 -9.72 3.62 -9.70
N VAL A 297 -11.04 3.82 -9.66
CA VAL A 297 -12.04 2.76 -9.49
C VAL A 297 -13.23 3.05 -10.38
N PHE A 298 -13.62 2.06 -11.20
CA PHE A 298 -14.79 2.16 -12.06
C PHE A 298 -15.40 0.78 -12.31
N ASN A 299 -16.66 0.75 -12.76
CA ASN A 299 -17.37 -0.47 -13.08
C ASN A 299 -17.62 -0.56 -14.59
N VAL A 300 -17.37 -1.73 -15.17
CA VAL A 300 -17.72 -2.03 -16.57
C VAL A 300 -18.39 -3.40 -16.60
N ASP A 301 -19.62 -3.47 -17.11
CA ASP A 301 -20.37 -4.72 -17.30
C ASP A 301 -20.45 -5.61 -16.03
N GLY A 302 -20.61 -4.98 -14.86
CA GLY A 302 -20.69 -5.69 -13.58
C GLY A 302 -19.35 -6.20 -13.04
N VAL A 303 -18.23 -5.74 -13.62
CA VAL A 303 -16.87 -5.96 -13.11
C VAL A 303 -16.34 -4.64 -12.55
N ASN A 304 -15.97 -4.64 -11.28
CA ASN A 304 -15.28 -3.53 -10.64
C ASN A 304 -13.78 -3.61 -10.96
N TYR A 305 -13.22 -2.55 -11.52
CA TYR A 305 -11.80 -2.37 -11.78
C TYR A 305 -11.21 -1.41 -10.75
N PHE A 306 -10.09 -1.79 -10.16
CA PHE A 306 -9.31 -0.98 -9.22
C PHE A 306 -7.91 -0.87 -9.78
N HIS A 307 -7.36 0.33 -9.93
CA HIS A 307 -6.01 0.50 -10.46
C HIS A 307 -5.20 1.56 -9.74
N VAL A 308 -3.89 1.32 -9.71
CA VAL A 308 -2.89 2.28 -9.26
C VAL A 308 -1.72 2.30 -10.24
N LYS A 309 -1.19 3.49 -10.52
CA LYS A 309 -0.02 3.68 -11.38
C LYS A 309 1.24 3.80 -10.53
N VAL A 310 2.13 2.81 -10.61
CA VAL A 310 3.38 2.76 -9.81
C VAL A 310 4.56 2.56 -10.74
N ALA A 311 5.55 3.44 -10.68
CA ALA A 311 6.75 3.41 -11.53
C ALA A 311 6.44 3.33 -13.04
N GLY A 312 5.34 3.96 -13.47
CA GLY A 312 4.89 3.92 -14.86
C GLY A 312 4.22 2.60 -15.27
N LEU A 313 3.89 1.72 -14.34
CA LEU A 313 3.16 0.47 -14.59
C LEU A 313 1.75 0.58 -14.01
N LEU A 314 0.78 -0.08 -14.63
CA LEU A 314 -0.61 -0.11 -14.16
C LEU A 314 -0.84 -1.41 -13.40
N PHE A 315 -0.99 -1.33 -12.08
CA PHE A 315 -1.36 -2.45 -11.22
C PHE A 315 -2.88 -2.47 -11.09
N VAL A 316 -3.51 -3.60 -11.42
CA VAL A 316 -4.96 -3.69 -11.53
C VAL A 316 -5.46 -4.93 -10.81
N ALA A 317 -6.53 -4.76 -10.05
CA ALA A 317 -7.33 -5.85 -9.51
C ALA A 317 -8.78 -5.72 -10.01
N THR A 318 -9.45 -6.86 -10.19
CA THR A 318 -10.86 -6.91 -10.56
C THR A 318 -11.67 -7.75 -9.59
N THR A 319 -12.93 -7.39 -9.39
CA THR A 319 -13.90 -8.23 -8.66
C THR A 319 -15.32 -8.01 -9.15
N ARG A 320 -16.18 -9.02 -9.03
CA ARG A 320 -17.64 -8.90 -9.20
C ARG A 320 -18.37 -8.60 -7.89
N THR A 321 -17.66 -8.65 -6.77
CA THR A 321 -18.25 -8.44 -5.44
C THR A 321 -18.10 -6.99 -5.01
N ASN A 322 -18.96 -6.56 -4.09
CA ASN A 322 -18.88 -5.24 -3.49
C ASN A 322 -17.84 -5.26 -2.35
N ILE A 323 -16.66 -4.69 -2.62
CA ILE A 323 -15.54 -4.60 -1.67
C ILE A 323 -15.20 -3.12 -1.48
N ALA A 324 -14.79 -2.74 -0.26
CA ALA A 324 -14.29 -1.40 0.04
C ALA A 324 -13.14 -1.02 -0.92
N PRO A 325 -13.29 0.04 -1.75
CA PRO A 325 -12.27 0.38 -2.73
C PRO A 325 -10.93 0.77 -2.12
N SER A 326 -10.95 1.45 -0.97
CA SER A 326 -9.75 1.83 -0.23
C SER A 326 -8.87 0.62 0.12
N LEU A 327 -9.48 -0.51 0.46
CA LEU A 327 -8.77 -1.74 0.81
C LEU A 327 -8.01 -2.32 -0.40
N ILE A 328 -8.65 -2.36 -1.56
CA ILE A 328 -8.01 -2.88 -2.78
C ILE A 328 -6.94 -1.92 -3.27
N LEU A 329 -7.17 -0.61 -3.24
CA LEU A 329 -6.17 0.37 -3.64
C LEU A 329 -4.92 0.33 -2.75
N GLU A 330 -5.07 0.22 -1.43
CA GLU A 330 -3.94 0.04 -0.51
C GLU A 330 -3.23 -1.29 -0.75
N LEU A 331 -3.98 -2.38 -0.95
CA LEU A 331 -3.41 -3.68 -1.27
C LEU A 331 -2.57 -3.64 -2.55
N LEU A 332 -3.06 -3.00 -3.62
CA LEU A 332 -2.31 -2.87 -4.88
C LEU A 332 -1.00 -2.09 -4.67
N GLN A 333 -1.04 -0.99 -3.91
CA GLN A 333 0.16 -0.25 -3.55
C GLN A 333 1.13 -1.12 -2.73
N ARG A 334 0.61 -1.89 -1.76
CA ARG A 334 1.41 -2.78 -0.92
C ARG A 334 2.05 -3.90 -1.74
N ILE A 335 1.33 -4.54 -2.66
CA ILE A 335 1.86 -5.54 -3.58
C ILE A 335 2.99 -4.94 -4.43
N ALA A 336 2.80 -3.75 -4.98
CA ALA A 336 3.84 -3.07 -5.75
C ALA A 336 5.10 -2.80 -4.91
N ARG A 337 4.96 -2.41 -3.63
CA ARG A 337 6.08 -2.24 -2.69
C ARG A 337 6.78 -3.56 -2.37
N VAL A 338 6.03 -4.63 -2.06
CA VAL A 338 6.61 -5.97 -1.81
C VAL A 338 7.41 -6.45 -3.02
N ILE A 339 6.84 -6.34 -4.23
CA ILE A 339 7.57 -6.70 -5.46
C ILE A 339 8.83 -5.85 -5.60
N LYS A 340 8.75 -4.52 -5.40
CA LYS A 340 9.92 -3.65 -5.44
C LYS A 340 10.99 -4.07 -4.42
N ASP A 341 10.61 -4.42 -3.20
CA ASP A 341 11.55 -4.85 -2.15
C ASP A 341 12.27 -6.15 -2.52
N TYR A 342 11.57 -7.10 -3.16
CA TYR A 342 12.18 -8.34 -3.64
C TYR A 342 13.04 -8.14 -4.88
N LEU A 343 12.62 -7.30 -5.84
CA LEU A 343 13.35 -7.07 -7.08
C LEU A 343 14.47 -6.02 -6.93
N GLY A 344 14.41 -5.18 -5.91
CA GLY A 344 15.25 -3.99 -5.71
C GLY A 344 14.78 -2.78 -6.52
N ILE A 345 14.55 -2.96 -7.82
CA ILE A 345 14.00 -1.92 -8.71
C ILE A 345 12.65 -2.40 -9.25
N LEU A 346 11.67 -1.49 -9.31
CA LEU A 346 10.40 -1.72 -9.99
C LEU A 346 10.34 -0.91 -11.30
N ASN A 347 10.45 -1.60 -12.42
CA ASN A 347 10.22 -1.11 -13.78
C ASN A 347 9.82 -2.28 -14.70
N GLU A 348 9.47 -1.98 -15.94
CA GLU A 348 9.03 -3.01 -16.90
C GLU A 348 10.06 -4.13 -17.11
N ASP A 349 11.34 -3.78 -17.31
CA ASP A 349 12.42 -4.75 -17.51
C ASP A 349 12.60 -5.67 -16.29
N SER A 350 12.50 -5.12 -15.08
CA SER A 350 12.65 -5.85 -13.82
C SER A 350 11.57 -6.90 -13.61
N LEU A 351 10.32 -6.54 -13.89
CA LEU A 351 9.19 -7.45 -13.80
C LEU A 351 9.30 -8.54 -14.86
N ARG A 352 9.62 -8.19 -16.12
CA ARG A 352 9.74 -9.16 -17.21
C ARG A 352 10.86 -10.17 -16.97
N LYS A 353 12.00 -9.75 -16.44
CA LYS A 353 13.11 -10.66 -16.10
C LYS A 353 12.81 -11.52 -14.88
N ASN A 354 11.99 -11.04 -13.95
CA ASN A 354 11.71 -11.71 -12.67
C ASN A 354 10.28 -12.27 -12.57
N PHE A 355 9.60 -12.51 -13.69
CA PHE A 355 8.17 -12.88 -13.67
C PHE A 355 7.88 -14.14 -12.84
N VAL A 356 8.81 -15.10 -12.78
CA VAL A 356 8.67 -16.31 -11.95
C VAL A 356 8.60 -15.97 -10.46
N LEU A 357 9.52 -15.12 -9.98
CA LEU A 357 9.54 -14.61 -8.61
C LEU A 357 8.28 -13.80 -8.31
N VAL A 358 7.82 -12.97 -9.25
CA VAL A 358 6.58 -12.20 -9.09
C VAL A 358 5.37 -13.12 -8.95
N TYR A 359 5.28 -14.18 -9.76
CA TYR A 359 4.18 -15.13 -9.63
C TYR A 359 4.23 -15.93 -8.33
N GLU A 360 5.42 -16.31 -7.85
CA GLU A 360 5.59 -16.93 -6.54
C GLU A 360 5.13 -16.00 -5.41
N LEU A 361 5.47 -14.71 -5.47
CA LEU A 361 4.99 -13.71 -4.52
C LEU A 361 3.46 -13.59 -4.57
N LEU A 362 2.87 -13.50 -5.75
CA LEU A 362 1.42 -13.36 -5.91
C LEU A 362 0.64 -14.57 -5.39
N ASP A 363 1.17 -15.79 -5.57
CA ASP A 363 0.55 -17.02 -5.09
C ASP A 363 0.61 -17.14 -3.55
N GLU A 364 1.59 -16.52 -2.89
CA GLU A 364 1.70 -16.48 -1.42
C GLU A 364 0.96 -15.28 -0.81
N VAL A 365 0.83 -14.16 -1.54
CA VAL A 365 0.08 -12.98 -1.08
C VAL A 365 -1.43 -13.18 -1.22
N ILE A 366 -1.89 -13.79 -2.32
CA ILE A 366 -3.32 -13.99 -2.62
C ILE A 366 -3.54 -15.47 -2.93
N ASP A 367 -4.43 -16.11 -2.17
CA ASP A 367 -4.88 -17.48 -2.44
C ASP A 367 -6.38 -17.48 -2.72
N PHE A 368 -6.77 -17.98 -3.90
CA PHE A 368 -8.17 -18.03 -4.36
C PHE A 368 -8.95 -16.71 -4.23
N GLY A 369 -8.25 -15.59 -4.40
CA GLY A 369 -8.80 -14.24 -4.30
C GLY A 369 -8.73 -13.63 -2.90
N TYR A 370 -8.33 -14.40 -1.89
CA TYR A 370 -8.19 -13.98 -0.51
C TYR A 370 -6.77 -13.56 -0.18
N VAL A 371 -6.61 -12.35 0.35
CA VAL A 371 -5.32 -11.85 0.83
C VAL A 371 -4.87 -12.64 2.06
N GLN A 372 -3.67 -13.21 2.02
CA GLN A 372 -3.09 -13.99 3.11
C GLN A 372 -2.11 -13.15 3.93
N THR A 373 -1.03 -12.67 3.30
CA THR A 373 -0.01 -11.85 3.96
C THR A 373 0.69 -10.93 2.98
N THR A 374 1.00 -9.73 3.43
CA THR A 374 1.77 -8.72 2.68
C THR A 374 3.05 -8.32 3.43
N SER A 375 3.48 -9.12 4.40
CA SER A 375 4.71 -8.91 5.14
C SER A 375 5.88 -9.54 4.38
N THR A 376 6.83 -8.70 3.95
CA THR A 376 8.07 -9.12 3.28
C THR A 376 8.81 -10.19 4.08
N GLU A 377 8.82 -10.09 5.40
CA GLU A 377 9.52 -11.03 6.29
C GLU A 377 8.90 -12.42 6.30
N VAL A 378 7.58 -12.46 6.42
CA VAL A 378 6.82 -13.71 6.44
C VAL A 378 6.99 -14.40 5.07
N LEU A 379 6.87 -13.63 4.00
CA LEU A 379 7.04 -14.12 2.62
C LEU A 379 8.44 -14.67 2.34
N LYS A 380 9.52 -14.17 2.99
CA LYS A 380 10.89 -14.70 2.78
C LYS A 380 11.01 -16.19 3.08
N SER A 381 10.20 -16.70 4.01
CA SER A 381 10.20 -18.12 4.35
C SER A 381 9.50 -19.01 3.31
N TYR A 382 8.70 -18.40 2.43
CA TYR A 382 7.86 -19.09 1.46
C TYR A 382 8.28 -18.88 0.00
N VAL A 383 9.12 -17.86 -0.26
CA VAL A 383 9.63 -17.48 -1.58
C VAL A 383 11.06 -17.98 -1.76
N PHE A 384 11.31 -18.75 -2.81
CA PHE A 384 12.60 -19.41 -3.04
C PHE A 384 13.39 -18.86 -4.23
N ASN A 385 12.73 -18.19 -5.17
CA ASN A 385 13.43 -17.64 -6.33
C ASN A 385 14.26 -16.42 -5.93
N GLU A 386 15.56 -16.45 -6.26
CA GLU A 386 16.42 -15.29 -6.10
C GLU A 386 16.16 -14.25 -7.21
N PRO A 387 16.21 -12.95 -6.88
CA PRO A 387 15.99 -11.90 -7.86
C PRO A 387 17.16 -11.80 -8.83
N ILE A 388 16.84 -11.73 -10.12
CA ILE A 388 17.75 -11.37 -11.19
C ILE A 388 17.96 -9.86 -11.13
N VAL A 389 19.12 -9.46 -10.61
CA VAL A 389 19.56 -8.07 -10.52
C VAL A 389 19.85 -7.55 -11.93
N ILE A 390 19.18 -6.48 -12.33
CA ILE A 390 19.39 -5.83 -13.63
C ILE A 390 20.63 -4.94 -13.57
N ASP A 391 21.36 -4.78 -14.68
CA ASP A 391 22.57 -3.95 -14.77
C ASP A 391 22.37 -2.48 -14.35
N ALA A 392 21.15 -1.93 -14.38
CA ALA A 392 20.85 -0.62 -13.79
C ALA A 392 21.13 -0.56 -12.26
N ALA A 393 21.21 -1.72 -11.60
CA ALA A 393 21.63 -1.88 -10.20
C ALA A 393 23.11 -2.31 -10.05
N ARG A 394 23.85 -2.54 -11.15
CA ARG A 394 25.30 -2.86 -11.14
C ARG A 394 26.10 -1.66 -11.64
N LEU A 395 26.70 -0.91 -10.70
CA LEU A 395 27.71 0.11 -10.98
C LEU A 395 28.93 -0.10 -10.07
N PRO A 396 30.12 0.40 -10.45
CA PRO A 396 31.40 -0.27 -10.21
C PRO A 396 31.72 -0.38 -8.73
N SER A 397 32.40 -1.48 -8.36
CA SER A 397 32.96 -1.64 -7.03
C SER A 397 33.82 -0.42 -6.70
N LEU A 398 33.46 0.27 -5.62
CA LEU A 398 34.24 1.37 -5.08
C LEU A 398 35.61 0.82 -4.67
N GLY A 399 36.63 1.10 -5.48
CA GLY A 399 38.01 0.78 -5.14
C GLY A 399 38.45 1.52 -3.86
N PRO A 400 39.48 1.02 -3.15
CA PRO A 400 39.97 1.61 -1.90
C PRO A 400 40.35 3.10 -2.01
N ALA A 401 40.66 3.58 -3.21
CA ALA A 401 41.03 4.98 -3.49
C ALA A 401 39.86 5.99 -3.36
N SER A 402 38.60 5.53 -3.43
CA SER A 402 37.43 6.41 -3.22
C SER A 402 37.18 6.76 -1.74
N MET A 403 37.87 6.09 -0.81
CA MET A 403 37.76 6.31 0.64
C MET A 403 38.55 7.52 1.16
N PHE A 404 39.43 8.12 0.34
CA PHE A 404 40.29 9.25 0.74
C PHE A 404 39.72 10.64 0.41
N MET A 405 38.52 10.73 -0.18
CA MET A 405 37.83 12.02 -0.39
C MET A 405 37.01 12.39 0.86
N GLN A 406 37.68 12.98 1.85
CA GLN A 406 37.15 13.38 3.15
C GLN A 406 36.22 14.62 3.11
N GLY A 407 35.52 14.87 1.99
CA GLY A 407 34.88 16.17 1.72
C GLY A 407 33.40 16.19 1.33
N ASN A 408 32.74 15.06 1.02
CA ASN A 408 31.28 15.05 0.79
C ASN A 408 30.77 13.60 0.70
N LYS A 409 30.41 13.00 1.83
CA LYS A 409 29.70 11.71 1.87
C LYS A 409 28.25 11.91 1.40
N ARG A 410 28.04 12.04 0.08
CA ARG A 410 26.68 12.02 -0.49
C ARG A 410 26.17 10.58 -0.46
N MET A 411 24.93 10.39 0.00
CA MET A 411 24.25 9.09 -0.01
C MET A 411 24.29 8.52 -1.44
N PRO A 412 24.69 7.26 -1.66
CA PRO A 412 24.62 6.64 -2.97
C PRO A 412 23.17 6.55 -3.45
N GLY A 413 22.88 7.05 -4.66
CA GLY A 413 21.54 6.89 -5.28
C GLY A 413 21.12 5.42 -5.47
N THR A 414 22.05 4.49 -5.30
CA THR A 414 21.90 3.02 -5.40
C THR A 414 21.23 2.37 -4.18
N ALA A 415 21.04 3.08 -3.07
CA ALA A 415 20.31 2.56 -1.91
C ALA A 415 18.82 2.29 -2.22
N ILE A 416 18.27 2.94 -3.25
CA ILE A 416 16.87 2.81 -3.68
C ILE A 416 16.65 1.48 -4.46
N THR A 417 17.73 0.84 -4.92
CA THR A 417 17.68 -0.25 -5.90
C THR A 417 18.06 -1.61 -5.33
N LYS A 418 18.25 -1.73 -4.01
CA LYS A 418 18.74 -2.95 -3.37
C LYS A 418 17.59 -3.86 -2.97
N SER A 419 17.63 -5.09 -3.47
CA SER A 419 16.72 -6.15 -3.06
C SER A 419 17.00 -6.59 -1.61
N VAL A 420 15.94 -6.88 -0.89
CA VAL A 420 15.97 -7.39 0.48
C VAL A 420 16.51 -8.83 0.55
N VAL A 421 16.42 -9.59 -0.55
CA VAL A 421 16.81 -11.02 -0.65
C VAL A 421 18.16 -11.21 -1.37
N ALA A 422 18.60 -10.25 -2.16
CA ALA A 422 19.86 -10.38 -2.90
C ALA A 422 21.09 -10.42 -1.97
N ASN A 423 21.97 -11.40 -2.23
CA ASN A 423 23.28 -11.47 -1.61
C ASN A 423 24.29 -10.62 -2.41
N GLU A 424 25.13 -9.85 -1.71
CA GLU A 424 26.20 -9.08 -2.37
C GLU A 424 27.32 -10.03 -2.88
N PRO A 425 27.96 -9.72 -4.02
CA PRO A 425 29.11 -10.49 -4.51
C PRO A 425 30.24 -10.45 -3.46
N GLY A 426 30.52 -11.58 -2.83
CA GLY A 426 31.52 -11.69 -1.74
C GLY A 426 30.96 -12.11 -0.38
N GLY A 427 29.64 -12.36 -0.26
CA GLY A 427 29.05 -13.05 0.89
C GLY A 427 28.93 -12.23 2.19
N ARG A 428 29.48 -11.01 2.24
CA ARG A 428 29.26 -10.08 3.35
C ARG A 428 28.06 -9.19 3.05
N LYS A 429 26.96 -9.39 3.79
CA LYS A 429 25.78 -8.51 3.73
C LYS A 429 26.13 -7.17 4.40
N ARG A 430 26.17 -6.09 3.62
CA ARG A 430 26.33 -4.74 4.17
C ARG A 430 25.06 -4.34 4.92
N GLU A 431 25.20 -4.10 6.23
CA GLU A 431 24.10 -3.68 7.10
C GLU A 431 23.96 -2.16 7.10
N GLU A 432 22.82 -1.69 6.61
CA GLU A 432 22.53 -0.27 6.47
C GLU A 432 21.07 0.02 6.81
N ILE A 433 20.82 1.24 7.26
CA ILE A 433 19.48 1.78 7.46
C ILE A 433 19.37 3.17 6.85
N PHE A 434 18.25 3.42 6.20
CA PHE A 434 17.92 4.67 5.55
C PHE A 434 16.65 5.25 6.19
N VAL A 435 16.67 6.54 6.49
CA VAL A 435 15.52 7.31 6.97
C VAL A 435 15.33 8.51 6.04
N ASP A 436 14.22 8.50 5.34
CA ASP A 436 13.86 9.51 4.35
C ASP A 436 12.69 10.32 4.89
N ILE A 437 12.88 11.62 5.08
CA ILE A 437 11.80 12.55 5.38
C ILE A 437 11.36 13.15 4.05
N ILE A 438 10.21 12.72 3.56
CA ILE A 438 9.67 13.14 2.27
C ILE A 438 8.48 14.06 2.53
N GLU A 439 8.59 15.31 2.11
CA GLU A 439 7.52 16.31 2.20
C GLU A 439 6.99 16.64 0.82
N LYS A 440 5.70 16.40 0.64
CA LYS A 440 4.95 16.77 -0.55
C LYS A 440 4.18 18.05 -0.24
N ILE A 441 4.49 19.12 -0.97
CA ILE A 441 3.91 20.44 -0.69
C ILE A 441 2.86 20.83 -1.71
N SER A 442 1.74 21.33 -1.19
CA SER A 442 0.62 21.87 -1.94
C SER A 442 0.48 23.34 -1.61
N VAL A 443 0.68 24.22 -2.60
CA VAL A 443 0.59 25.68 -2.42
C VAL A 443 -0.17 26.28 -3.60
N THR A 444 -1.19 27.09 -3.30
CA THR A 444 -1.88 27.91 -4.30
C THR A 444 -1.61 29.38 -4.05
N PHE A 445 -1.06 30.08 -5.04
CA PHE A 445 -0.90 31.53 -5.01
C PHE A 445 -2.07 32.22 -5.71
N SER A 446 -2.49 33.36 -5.18
CA SER A 446 -3.35 34.35 -5.86
C SER A 446 -2.60 35.02 -7.02
N SER A 447 -3.33 35.70 -7.90
CA SER A 447 -2.75 36.52 -8.98
C SER A 447 -1.82 37.64 -8.48
N SER A 448 -2.06 38.13 -7.27
CA SER A 448 -1.19 39.09 -6.57
C SER A 448 0.03 38.45 -5.87
N GLY A 449 0.17 37.12 -5.88
CA GLY A 449 1.29 36.41 -5.26
C GLY A 449 1.12 36.08 -3.76
N TYR A 450 -0.01 36.43 -3.14
CA TYR A 450 -0.38 35.96 -1.80
C TYR A 450 -0.69 34.47 -1.80
N ILE A 451 -0.38 33.78 -0.71
CA ILE A 451 -0.68 32.36 -0.51
C ILE A 451 -2.15 32.23 -0.13
N LEU A 452 -2.92 31.44 -0.89
CA LEU A 452 -4.34 31.15 -0.62
C LEU A 452 -4.49 29.86 0.17
N THR A 453 -3.73 28.83 -0.20
CA THR A 453 -3.69 27.53 0.49
C THR A 453 -2.25 27.06 0.57
N SER A 454 -1.91 26.43 1.69
CA SER A 454 -0.58 25.91 1.99
C SER A 454 -0.73 24.65 2.83
N GLU A 455 -0.25 23.52 2.32
CA GLU A 455 -0.31 22.24 3.01
C GLU A 455 0.96 21.44 2.74
N ILE A 456 1.42 20.69 3.74
CA ILE A 456 2.53 19.75 3.68
C ILE A 456 1.99 18.39 4.06
N ASP A 457 2.07 17.44 3.13
CA ASP A 457 1.89 16.02 3.38
C ASP A 457 3.26 15.37 3.53
N GLY A 458 3.60 15.03 4.76
CA GLY A 458 4.91 14.48 5.12
C GLY A 458 4.87 12.98 5.43
N THR A 459 5.92 12.28 5.04
CA THR A 459 6.14 10.87 5.39
C THR A 459 7.58 10.67 5.85
N ILE A 460 7.76 10.06 7.02
CA ILE A 460 9.03 9.45 7.43
C ILE A 460 9.04 8.02 6.90
N GLN A 461 9.89 7.76 5.92
CA GLN A 461 10.03 6.45 5.31
C GLN A 461 11.35 5.80 5.74
N MET A 462 11.29 4.56 6.20
CA MET A 462 12.46 3.80 6.65
C MET A 462 12.73 2.64 5.69
N LYS A 463 14.02 2.39 5.45
CA LYS A 463 14.49 1.20 4.73
C LYS A 463 15.50 0.48 5.58
N SER A 464 15.15 -0.70 6.07
CA SER A 464 16.03 -1.50 6.92
C SER A 464 16.63 -2.66 6.12
N TYR A 465 17.94 -2.77 6.15
CA TYR A 465 18.70 -3.94 5.68
C TYR A 465 19.52 -4.56 6.81
N LEU A 466 19.05 -4.39 8.06
CA LEU A 466 19.72 -4.87 9.27
C LEU A 466 19.42 -6.35 9.50
N THR A 467 20.40 -7.12 9.96
CA THR A 467 20.20 -8.55 10.21
C THR A 467 19.54 -8.76 11.56
N GLY A 468 18.43 -9.51 11.57
CA GLY A 468 17.73 -9.91 12.79
C GLY A 468 16.84 -8.82 13.38
N ASN A 469 16.46 -7.81 12.58
CA ASN A 469 15.49 -6.77 12.92
C ASN A 469 15.69 -6.20 14.33
N PRO A 470 16.84 -5.58 14.60
CA PRO A 470 17.07 -5.01 15.92
C PRO A 470 16.10 -3.86 16.19
N GLU A 471 15.74 -3.67 17.46
CA GLU A 471 14.95 -2.52 17.89
C GLU A 471 15.70 -1.21 17.57
N ILE A 472 14.93 -0.21 17.15
CA ILE A 472 15.39 1.11 16.74
C ILE A 472 14.73 2.17 17.60
N LYS A 473 15.54 3.15 17.98
CA LYS A 473 15.11 4.38 18.62
C LYS A 473 15.33 5.55 17.65
N LEU A 474 14.25 6.20 17.22
CA LEU A 474 14.25 7.35 16.32
C LEU A 474 13.72 8.58 17.06
N ALA A 475 14.60 9.52 17.40
CA ALA A 475 14.21 10.75 18.08
C ALA A 475 13.97 11.89 17.09
N LEU A 476 12.83 12.55 17.23
CA LEU A 476 12.46 13.74 16.45
C LEU A 476 12.75 15.01 17.25
N ASN A 477 12.23 16.15 16.81
CA ASN A 477 12.32 17.42 17.54
C ASN A 477 11.69 17.31 18.94
N ASP A 478 12.36 17.84 19.98
CA ASP A 478 11.81 17.86 21.35
C ASP A 478 10.58 18.79 21.44
N ASP A 479 10.57 19.85 20.63
CA ASP A 479 9.49 20.85 20.55
C ASP A 479 8.41 20.47 19.53
N LEU A 480 8.38 19.21 19.08
CA LEU A 480 7.31 18.68 18.24
C LEU A 480 6.00 18.67 19.03
N THR A 481 4.95 19.23 18.44
CA THR A 481 3.60 19.22 18.99
C THR A 481 2.61 18.71 17.94
N ILE A 482 1.58 17.99 18.37
CA ILE A 482 0.56 17.43 17.50
C ILE A 482 -0.81 17.97 17.92
N GLY A 483 -1.59 18.39 16.94
CA GLY A 483 -2.91 18.94 17.12
C GLY A 483 -2.90 20.46 17.27
N ARG A 484 -4.00 21.07 16.84
CA ARG A 484 -4.24 22.53 16.96
C ARG A 484 -4.61 22.98 18.38
N GLY A 485 -4.64 22.05 19.35
CA GLY A 485 -5.20 22.26 20.68
C GLY A 485 -4.17 22.07 21.79
N GLY A 486 -3.24 23.02 21.92
CA GLY A 486 -2.38 23.16 23.10
C GLY A 486 -2.02 24.62 23.26
N ASN A 487 -2.51 25.25 24.34
CA ASN A 487 -2.30 26.65 24.74
C ASN A 487 -1.02 27.30 24.18
N SER A 488 -1.10 27.95 23.01
CA SER A 488 -0.15 29.00 22.63
C SER A 488 -0.59 30.28 23.32
N VAL A 489 -0.31 30.34 24.63
CA VAL A 489 -0.14 31.60 25.36
C VAL A 489 0.79 32.48 24.53
N TYR A 490 0.35 33.71 24.25
CA TYR A 490 1.08 34.77 23.57
C TYR A 490 2.59 34.73 23.84
N GLY A 491 3.35 34.15 22.91
CA GLY A 491 4.81 34.17 22.88
C GLY A 491 5.29 35.20 21.88
N TYR A 492 5.23 36.49 22.26
CA TYR A 492 6.09 37.50 21.63
C TYR A 492 7.55 37.15 22.00
N GLY A 493 8.23 36.39 21.14
CA GLY A 493 9.60 35.95 21.42
C GLY A 493 10.30 35.41 20.18
N GLY A 494 11.14 36.26 19.58
CA GLY A 494 12.28 35.83 18.77
C GLY A 494 12.10 35.93 17.26
N SER A 495 12.64 36.99 16.69
CA SER A 495 12.91 37.17 15.25
C SER A 495 14.02 36.23 14.72
N SER A 496 14.13 35.03 15.27
CA SER A 496 15.09 33.98 14.88
C SER A 496 14.28 32.70 14.64
N GLY A 497 14.49 32.03 13.50
CA GLY A 497 13.62 30.98 12.94
C GLY A 497 13.50 29.65 13.69
N SER A 498 13.54 29.66 15.02
CA SER A 498 13.45 28.51 15.93
C SER A 498 12.10 28.44 16.64
N GLY A 499 11.01 28.44 15.86
CA GLY A 499 9.67 28.17 16.39
C GLY A 499 9.42 26.65 16.47
N PRO A 500 8.53 26.19 17.38
CA PRO A 500 8.20 24.78 17.53
C PRO A 500 7.63 24.19 16.25
N VAL A 501 7.92 22.90 15.99
CA VAL A 501 7.31 22.16 14.88
C VAL A 501 5.92 21.69 15.31
N ILE A 502 4.89 22.19 14.63
CA ILE A 502 3.50 21.88 14.95
C ILE A 502 2.89 21.09 13.80
N LEU A 503 2.51 19.84 14.08
CA LEU A 503 1.79 18.97 13.16
C LEU A 503 0.29 19.07 13.46
N ASP A 504 -0.56 19.09 12.44
CA ASP A 504 -2.01 19.03 12.67
C ASP A 504 -2.42 17.65 13.14
N ASP A 505 -1.94 16.63 12.43
CA ASP A 505 -2.18 15.22 12.73
C ASP A 505 -1.00 14.37 12.24
N CYS A 506 -0.91 13.16 12.77
CA CYS A 506 0.02 12.14 12.32
C CYS A 506 -0.54 10.74 12.55
N ASN A 507 -0.08 9.79 11.74
CA ASN A 507 -0.34 8.37 11.92
C ASN A 507 0.98 7.60 11.91
N PHE A 508 0.99 6.44 12.56
CA PHE A 508 2.19 5.62 12.76
C PHE A 508 2.00 4.23 12.16
N HIS A 509 3.12 3.61 11.79
CA HIS A 509 3.16 2.20 11.44
C HIS A 509 2.83 1.33 12.65
N GLU A 510 2.25 0.15 12.41
CA GLU A 510 1.92 -0.83 13.47
C GLU A 510 3.12 -1.29 14.30
N SER A 511 4.33 -1.18 13.74
CA SER A 511 5.57 -1.57 14.42
C SER A 511 6.08 -0.53 15.42
N VAL A 512 5.42 0.63 15.54
CA VAL A 512 5.89 1.75 16.36
C VAL A 512 5.21 1.73 17.73
N HIS A 513 6.01 1.70 18.78
CA HIS A 513 5.59 1.84 20.16
C HIS A 513 5.56 3.32 20.55
N LEU A 514 4.39 3.79 21.00
CA LEU A 514 4.13 5.21 21.29
C LEU A 514 4.32 5.59 22.75
N ASP A 515 4.63 4.63 23.63
CA ASP A 515 4.69 4.85 25.09
C ASP A 515 5.66 5.97 25.50
N SER A 516 6.74 6.16 24.74
CA SER A 516 7.73 7.22 24.99
C SER A 516 7.54 8.46 24.10
N PHE A 517 6.68 8.38 23.09
CA PHE A 517 6.52 9.45 22.11
C PHE A 517 5.91 10.72 22.73
N ASP A 518 5.07 10.59 23.75
CA ASP A 518 4.51 11.73 24.47
C ASP A 518 5.52 12.46 25.37
N VAL A 519 6.59 11.77 25.77
CA VAL A 519 7.58 12.28 26.73
C VAL A 519 8.75 12.97 26.03
N ASP A 520 9.43 12.25 25.14
CA ASP A 520 10.67 12.71 24.51
C ASP A 520 10.61 12.74 22.98
N ARG A 521 9.40 12.64 22.40
CA ARG A 521 9.16 12.62 20.94
C ARG A 521 10.00 11.56 20.22
N THR A 522 10.26 10.45 20.92
CA THR A 522 10.97 9.31 20.36
C THR A 522 10.03 8.19 19.97
N LEU A 523 10.25 7.67 18.76
CA LEU A 523 9.64 6.46 18.23
C LEU A 523 10.54 5.26 18.50
N TYR A 524 10.00 4.25 19.19
CA TYR A 524 10.61 2.94 19.34
C TYR A 524 9.96 1.97 18.36
N LEU A 525 10.75 1.20 17.61
CA LEU A 525 10.20 0.24 16.66
C LEU A 525 11.14 -0.92 16.36
N VAL A 526 10.57 -2.07 16.02
CA VAL A 526 11.26 -3.15 15.32
C VAL A 526 10.95 -3.01 13.83
N PRO A 527 11.90 -2.58 12.99
CA PRO A 527 11.60 -2.28 11.59
C PRO A 527 11.31 -3.58 10.82
N PRO A 528 10.24 -3.60 10.00
CA PRO A 528 10.11 -4.59 8.96
C PRO A 528 11.29 -4.55 7.97
N ASP A 529 11.62 -5.70 7.40
CA ASP A 529 12.52 -5.80 6.26
C ASP A 529 11.96 -5.05 5.03
N GLY A 530 12.77 -4.19 4.43
CA GLY A 530 12.40 -3.43 3.23
C GLY A 530 11.95 -2.00 3.52
N GLU A 531 11.19 -1.42 2.59
CA GLU A 531 10.75 -0.02 2.62
C GLU A 531 9.34 0.12 3.21
N PHE A 532 9.20 0.86 4.31
CA PHE A 532 7.90 1.11 4.95
C PHE A 532 7.81 2.54 5.52
N PRO A 533 6.60 3.14 5.52
CA PRO A 533 6.38 4.40 6.20
C PRO A 533 6.36 4.15 7.72
N VAL A 534 7.18 4.88 8.48
CA VAL A 534 7.20 4.85 9.95
C VAL A 534 6.10 5.75 10.51
N MET A 535 5.97 6.94 9.92
CA MET A 535 5.05 7.99 10.35
C MET A 535 4.61 8.79 9.13
N ASN A 536 3.32 9.09 9.00
CA ASN A 536 2.83 10.14 8.11
C ASN A 536 2.32 11.29 8.96
N TYR A 537 2.48 12.51 8.47
CA TYR A 537 2.07 13.72 9.17
C TYR A 537 1.58 14.79 8.20
N ARG A 538 0.77 15.70 8.72
CA ARG A 538 0.18 16.78 7.93
C ARG A 538 0.36 18.13 8.61
N ILE A 539 0.64 19.16 7.82
CA ILE A 539 0.76 20.54 8.28
C ILE A 539 0.01 21.45 7.31
N THR A 540 -0.99 22.16 7.82
CA THR A 540 -1.81 23.15 7.11
C THR A 540 -1.55 24.57 7.59
N GLN A 541 -0.62 24.73 8.54
CA GLN A 541 -0.14 26.03 8.96
C GLN A 541 0.66 26.69 7.83
N GLU A 542 0.61 28.02 7.78
CA GLU A 542 1.40 28.77 6.81
C GLU A 542 2.89 28.52 7.02
N PHE A 543 3.56 28.07 5.97
CA PHE A 543 5.00 27.91 5.92
C PHE A 543 5.55 28.78 4.79
N LYS A 544 6.85 29.07 4.83
CA LYS A 544 7.52 29.81 3.77
C LYS A 544 7.71 28.90 2.55
N PRO A 545 7.01 29.12 1.42
CA PRO A 545 7.14 28.24 0.26
C PRO A 545 8.55 28.33 -0.35
N PRO A 546 9.11 27.24 -0.89
CA PRO A 546 10.47 27.25 -1.43
C PRO A 546 10.61 28.03 -2.74
N PHE A 547 9.50 28.31 -3.44
CA PHE A 547 9.50 29.10 -4.66
C PHE A 547 8.42 30.18 -4.65
N ARG A 548 8.75 31.40 -5.06
CA ARG A 548 7.75 32.40 -5.45
C ARG A 548 7.61 32.39 -6.95
N ILE A 549 6.37 32.29 -7.43
CA ILE A 549 6.03 32.36 -8.84
C ILE A 549 5.25 33.66 -9.03
N ASN A 550 5.70 34.48 -9.96
CA ASN A 550 4.97 35.64 -10.45
C ASN A 550 4.73 35.45 -11.94
N ALA A 551 3.48 35.59 -12.36
CA ALA A 551 3.04 35.41 -13.73
C ALA A 551 2.24 36.65 -14.14
N LEU A 552 2.71 37.31 -15.20
CA LEU A 552 2.06 38.50 -15.75
C LEU A 552 1.75 38.26 -17.22
N ILE A 553 0.55 38.65 -17.66
CA ILE A 553 0.16 38.66 -19.07
C ILE A 553 -0.05 40.11 -19.49
N GLU A 554 0.69 40.56 -20.49
CA GLU A 554 0.59 41.90 -21.09
C GLU A 554 0.05 41.79 -22.51
N GLU A 555 -0.93 42.63 -22.86
CA GLU A 555 -1.44 42.71 -24.22
C GLU A 555 -0.48 43.53 -25.09
N ALA A 556 0.01 42.93 -26.18
CA ALA A 556 1.01 43.54 -27.07
C ALA A 556 0.43 43.91 -28.45
N GLY A 557 -0.88 43.78 -28.63
CA GLY A 557 -1.63 44.09 -29.85
C GLY A 557 -2.86 43.18 -30.02
N PRO A 558 -3.68 43.38 -31.07
CA PRO A 558 -4.94 42.65 -31.24
C PRO A 558 -4.77 41.14 -31.42
N LEU A 559 -3.62 40.70 -31.93
CA LEU A 559 -3.29 39.29 -32.19
C LEU A 559 -2.07 38.80 -31.38
N LYS A 560 -1.61 39.58 -30.40
CA LYS A 560 -0.36 39.32 -29.69
C LYS A 560 -0.49 39.62 -28.20
N ALA A 561 0.09 38.76 -27.38
CA ALA A 561 0.30 39.02 -25.96
C ALA A 561 1.69 38.55 -25.54
N GLU A 562 2.19 39.07 -24.43
CA GLU A 562 3.45 38.66 -23.81
C GLU A 562 3.15 38.08 -22.43
N VAL A 563 3.67 36.89 -22.15
CA VAL A 563 3.65 36.29 -20.82
C VAL A 563 5.03 36.43 -20.20
N ILE A 564 5.11 37.01 -19.02
CA ILE A 564 6.32 37.16 -18.23
C ILE A 564 6.20 36.25 -17.01
N LEU A 565 6.98 35.18 -16.99
CA LEU A 565 7.09 34.28 -15.86
C LEU A 565 8.37 34.55 -15.09
N LYS A 566 8.24 34.74 -13.79
CA LYS A 566 9.37 35.01 -12.89
C LYS A 566 9.32 34.05 -11.71
N ILE A 567 10.40 33.31 -11.51
CA ILE A 567 10.52 32.31 -10.44
C ILE A 567 11.70 32.68 -9.55
N ARG A 568 11.43 32.78 -8.24
CA ARG A 568 12.45 33.06 -7.23
C ARG A 568 12.54 31.90 -6.24
N ALA A 569 13.75 31.39 -6.02
CA ALA A 569 14.02 30.34 -5.03
C ALA A 569 14.21 30.95 -3.64
N GLU A 570 13.35 30.60 -2.67
CA GLU A 570 13.33 31.16 -1.31
C GLU A 570 13.95 30.26 -0.24
N PHE A 571 14.83 29.34 -0.63
CA PHE A 571 15.61 28.47 0.24
C PHE A 571 17.12 28.83 0.23
N PRO A 572 17.93 28.31 1.18
CA PRO A 572 19.36 28.64 1.28
C PRO A 572 20.15 28.38 0.00
N SER A 573 21.10 29.26 -0.34
CA SER A 573 21.91 29.19 -1.58
C SER A 573 22.86 27.99 -1.66
N THR A 574 23.12 27.33 -0.52
CA THR A 574 23.90 26.08 -0.46
C THR A 574 23.11 24.88 -1.00
N ILE A 575 21.79 24.98 -1.07
CA ILE A 575 20.88 23.94 -1.55
C ILE A 575 20.49 24.24 -2.99
N THR A 576 20.28 23.18 -3.76
CA THR A 576 19.91 23.29 -5.17
C THR A 576 18.74 22.36 -5.49
N ALA A 577 17.69 22.90 -6.09
CA ALA A 577 16.58 22.13 -6.61
C ALA A 577 16.93 21.51 -7.95
N ASN A 578 16.36 20.33 -8.24
CA ASN A 578 16.55 19.58 -9.47
C ASN A 578 15.21 19.29 -10.14
N THR A 579 15.24 19.01 -11.45
CA THR A 579 14.08 18.57 -12.23
C THR A 579 12.90 19.52 -12.09
N ILE A 580 13.12 20.80 -12.42
CA ILE A 580 12.09 21.82 -12.36
C ILE A 580 11.36 21.88 -13.70
N ALA A 581 10.04 21.74 -13.67
CA ALA A 581 9.18 21.86 -14.84
C ALA A 581 8.04 22.82 -14.53
N VAL A 582 7.96 23.91 -15.27
CA VAL A 582 6.94 24.96 -15.15
C VAL A 582 6.03 24.84 -16.36
N GLN A 583 4.73 24.88 -16.15
CA GLN A 583 3.75 24.70 -17.21
C GLN A 583 2.66 25.76 -17.08
N MET A 584 2.16 26.25 -18.20
CA MET A 584 1.04 27.18 -18.24
C MET A 584 0.15 26.88 -19.44
N PRO A 585 -1.14 26.56 -19.21
CA PRO A 585 -2.13 26.47 -20.27
C PRO A 585 -2.36 27.86 -20.90
N LEU A 586 -2.46 27.89 -22.23
CA LEU A 586 -2.65 29.08 -23.03
C LEU A 586 -4.02 29.06 -23.71
N PRO A 587 -4.54 30.22 -24.17
CA PRO A 587 -5.80 30.27 -24.90
C PRO A 587 -5.83 29.32 -26.10
N LYS A 588 -7.00 28.73 -26.37
CA LYS A 588 -7.15 27.68 -27.41
C LYS A 588 -6.76 28.15 -28.82
N TYR A 589 -6.90 29.43 -29.10
CA TYR A 589 -6.55 30.09 -30.36
C TYR A 589 -5.06 30.51 -30.46
N THR A 590 -4.21 30.09 -29.52
CA THR A 590 -2.76 30.32 -29.61
C THR A 590 -2.18 29.50 -30.76
N MET A 591 -1.58 30.18 -31.74
CA MET A 591 -0.93 29.56 -32.90
C MET A 591 0.55 29.32 -32.67
N ARG A 592 1.24 30.31 -32.10
CA ARG A 592 2.70 30.27 -31.94
C ARG A 592 3.12 30.93 -30.63
N VAL A 593 4.19 30.39 -30.06
CA VAL A 593 4.89 30.98 -28.91
C VAL A 593 6.36 31.16 -29.26
N SER A 594 6.89 32.35 -29.02
CA SER A 594 8.32 32.66 -29.13
C SER A 594 8.86 32.91 -27.73
N PHE A 595 9.94 32.21 -27.36
CA PHE A 595 10.52 32.28 -26.03
C PHE A 595 11.80 33.12 -26.02
N GLU A 596 11.92 34.01 -25.05
CA GLU A 596 13.09 34.84 -24.78
C GLU A 596 13.58 34.54 -23.36
N LEU A 597 14.78 33.96 -23.28
CA LEU A 597 15.49 33.67 -22.04
C LEU A 597 16.55 34.74 -21.78
N GLU A 598 16.96 34.88 -20.53
CA GLU A 598 18.07 35.75 -20.17
C GLU A 598 19.39 35.30 -20.85
N PRO A 599 20.26 36.22 -21.28
CA PRO A 599 21.53 35.87 -21.93
C PRO A 599 22.45 35.04 -21.04
N GLY A 600 23.09 34.01 -21.61
CA GLY A 600 24.07 33.17 -20.89
C GLY A 600 23.47 32.08 -20.01
N VAL A 601 22.15 31.87 -20.07
CA VAL A 601 21.46 30.82 -19.32
C VAL A 601 21.75 29.44 -19.92
N VAL A 602 22.29 28.54 -19.08
CA VAL A 602 22.60 27.16 -19.46
C VAL A 602 21.65 26.18 -18.76
N GLY A 603 21.15 25.18 -19.50
CA GLY A 603 20.35 24.09 -18.92
C GLY A 603 18.88 24.44 -18.68
N GLN A 604 18.37 25.51 -19.30
CA GLN A 604 16.95 25.78 -19.41
C GLN A 604 16.47 25.43 -20.82
N THR A 605 15.27 24.86 -20.93
CA THR A 605 14.63 24.55 -22.21
C THR A 605 13.18 25.01 -22.18
N THR A 606 12.69 25.48 -23.32
CA THR A 606 11.31 25.94 -23.49
C THR A 606 10.66 25.20 -24.65
N ASP A 607 9.37 24.93 -24.54
CA ASP A 607 8.61 24.24 -25.56
C ASP A 607 7.14 24.72 -25.57
N PHE A 608 6.49 24.60 -26.72
CA PHE A 608 5.05 24.85 -26.87
C PHE A 608 4.38 23.60 -27.42
N LYS A 609 3.57 22.96 -26.58
CA LYS A 609 2.76 21.79 -26.95
C LYS A 609 1.47 22.26 -27.62
N GLU A 610 1.49 22.33 -28.94
CA GLU A 610 0.37 22.83 -29.73
C GLU A 610 -0.92 22.00 -29.53
N SER A 611 -0.80 20.67 -29.39
CA SER A 611 -1.94 19.76 -29.19
C SER A 611 -2.78 20.10 -27.95
N ASN A 612 -2.13 20.55 -26.89
CA ASN A 612 -2.77 20.84 -25.60
C ASN A 612 -2.75 22.34 -25.27
N LYS A 613 -2.31 23.18 -26.23
CA LYS A 613 -2.14 24.63 -26.09
C LYS A 613 -1.46 25.01 -24.78
N ARG A 614 -0.30 24.41 -24.52
CA ARG A 614 0.43 24.57 -23.25
C ARG A 614 1.89 24.94 -23.51
N MET A 615 2.39 25.94 -22.80
CA MET A 615 3.84 26.20 -22.79
C MET A 615 4.51 25.48 -21.61
N GLU A 616 5.74 25.05 -21.84
CA GLU A 616 6.55 24.31 -20.88
C GLU A 616 7.93 24.96 -20.76
N TRP A 617 8.37 25.21 -19.53
CA TRP A 617 9.69 25.74 -19.21
C TRP A 617 10.38 24.85 -18.20
N ASN A 618 11.46 24.19 -18.63
CA ASN A 618 12.19 23.23 -17.83
C ASN A 618 13.54 23.80 -17.42
N LEU A 619 13.88 23.69 -16.15
CA LEU A 619 15.18 24.07 -15.59
C LEU A 619 15.82 22.84 -14.96
N LYS A 620 17.01 22.46 -15.43
CA LYS A 620 17.72 21.29 -14.89
C LYS A 620 18.06 21.46 -13.41
N LYS A 621 18.42 22.68 -13.01
CA LYS A 621 18.88 23.00 -11.65
C LYS A 621 18.62 24.47 -11.33
N ILE A 622 18.19 24.75 -10.11
CA ILE A 622 18.05 26.11 -9.55
C ILE A 622 18.76 26.16 -8.20
N ALA A 623 19.59 27.18 -7.96
CA ALA A 623 20.23 27.39 -6.67
C ALA A 623 19.33 28.22 -5.74
N GLY A 624 19.41 27.99 -4.43
CA GLY A 624 18.65 28.81 -3.48
C GLY A 624 19.03 30.29 -3.58
N GLY A 625 18.04 31.16 -3.43
CA GLY A 625 18.22 32.62 -3.55
C GLY A 625 18.35 33.14 -4.98
N SER A 626 18.42 32.27 -6.01
CA SER A 626 18.45 32.73 -7.40
C SER A 626 17.05 33.07 -7.92
N GLU A 627 17.05 33.84 -9.00
CA GLU A 627 15.85 34.31 -9.69
C GLU A 627 16.01 34.03 -11.18
N HIS A 628 14.92 33.62 -11.83
CA HIS A 628 14.91 33.28 -13.25
C HIS A 628 13.65 33.86 -13.90
N THR A 629 13.82 34.42 -15.09
CA THR A 629 12.73 35.03 -15.87
C THR A 629 12.62 34.37 -17.24
N LEU A 630 11.40 34.12 -17.68
CA LEU A 630 11.05 33.72 -19.04
C LEU A 630 10.05 34.72 -19.61
N ARG A 631 10.32 35.21 -20.82
CA ARG A 631 9.36 35.97 -21.62
C ARG A 631 8.86 35.10 -22.77
N ALA A 632 7.55 34.98 -22.91
CA ALA A 632 6.91 34.20 -23.95
C ALA A 632 5.96 35.09 -24.75
N LYS A 633 6.30 35.35 -26.01
CA LYS A 633 5.50 36.15 -26.94
C LYS A 633 4.52 35.23 -27.67
N LEU A 634 3.23 35.47 -27.46
CA LEU A 634 2.11 34.71 -28.02
C LEU A 634 1.61 35.36 -29.31
N THR A 635 1.27 34.53 -30.29
CA THR A 635 0.56 34.93 -31.51
C THR A 635 -0.74 34.14 -31.64
N PHE A 636 -1.84 34.85 -31.88
CA PHE A 636 -3.20 34.29 -31.93
C PHE A 636 -3.74 34.18 -33.36
N SER A 637 -4.67 33.25 -33.58
CA SER A 637 -5.37 33.08 -34.87
C SER A 637 -6.55 34.04 -35.06
N GLN A 638 -7.03 34.63 -33.98
CA GLN A 638 -8.17 35.54 -33.95
C GLN A 638 -7.88 36.72 -33.02
N GLU A 639 -8.56 37.84 -33.24
CA GLU A 639 -8.42 39.02 -32.39
C GLU A 639 -8.90 38.76 -30.97
N LEU A 640 -8.26 39.41 -30.00
CA LEU A 640 -8.62 39.35 -28.59
C LEU A 640 -10.02 39.96 -28.39
N HIS A 641 -11.02 39.12 -28.10
CA HIS A 641 -12.39 39.54 -27.79
C HIS A 641 -12.80 39.31 -26.33
N GLY A 642 -11.83 39.03 -25.45
CA GLY A 642 -12.07 38.68 -24.05
C GLY A 642 -10.83 38.86 -23.16
N ASN A 643 -11.00 38.61 -21.85
CA ASN A 643 -9.88 38.67 -20.91
C ASN A 643 -9.00 37.42 -21.06
N ILE A 644 -7.81 37.61 -21.61
CA ILE A 644 -6.81 36.55 -21.82
C ILE A 644 -6.46 35.79 -20.54
N THR A 645 -6.51 36.42 -19.36
CA THR A 645 -6.18 35.74 -18.10
C THR A 645 -7.24 34.72 -17.70
N LYS A 646 -8.50 34.91 -18.11
CA LYS A 646 -9.58 33.93 -17.89
C LYS A 646 -9.49 32.74 -18.84
N GLU A 647 -8.93 32.95 -20.02
CA GLU A 647 -8.77 31.92 -21.03
C GLU A 647 -7.46 31.14 -20.87
N ALA A 648 -6.43 31.79 -20.33
CA ALA A 648 -5.22 31.14 -19.86
C ALA A 648 -5.49 30.38 -18.55
N GLY A 649 -4.80 29.26 -18.38
CA GLY A 649 -4.85 28.51 -17.13
C GLY A 649 -3.80 29.01 -16.12
N PRO A 650 -3.88 28.58 -14.86
CA PRO A 650 -2.89 28.94 -13.86
C PRO A 650 -1.52 28.32 -14.21
N VAL A 651 -0.44 28.93 -13.69
CA VAL A 651 0.91 28.38 -13.80
C VAL A 651 1.08 27.25 -12.80
N SER A 652 1.50 26.09 -13.24
CA SER A 652 1.87 24.96 -12.37
C SER A 652 3.38 24.72 -12.38
N MET A 653 3.92 24.25 -11.27
CA MET A 653 5.35 24.00 -11.12
C MET A 653 5.60 22.66 -10.43
N ASN A 654 6.40 21.82 -11.05
CA ASN A 654 6.92 20.58 -10.46
C ASN A 654 8.40 20.75 -10.16
N PHE A 655 8.86 20.26 -9.00
CA PHE A 655 10.26 20.32 -8.60
C PHE A 655 10.59 19.24 -7.56
N THR A 656 11.88 19.00 -7.37
CA THR A 656 12.40 18.24 -6.23
C THR A 656 13.58 18.97 -5.59
N ILE A 657 13.53 19.19 -4.28
CA ILE A 657 14.58 19.83 -3.51
C ILE A 657 15.19 18.79 -2.54
N PRO A 658 16.37 18.26 -2.85
CA PRO A 658 17.07 17.37 -1.93
C PRO A 658 17.65 18.16 -0.75
N MET A 659 17.78 17.49 0.40
CA MET A 659 18.35 18.00 1.65
C MET A 659 17.65 19.27 2.18
N HIS A 660 16.35 19.40 1.91
CA HIS A 660 15.53 20.50 2.38
C HIS A 660 14.16 20.00 2.83
N ASN A 661 13.60 20.65 3.85
CA ASN A 661 12.30 20.34 4.43
C ASN A 661 11.63 21.62 4.99
N PRO A 662 10.53 22.10 4.39
CA PRO A 662 9.77 23.25 4.86
C PRO A 662 9.20 23.11 6.28
N SER A 663 8.85 21.90 6.72
CA SER A 663 8.26 21.68 8.06
C SER A 663 9.23 21.96 9.23
N ARG A 664 10.55 21.96 8.96
CA ARG A 664 11.62 21.93 9.97
C ARG A 664 11.65 20.69 10.86
N LEU A 665 10.88 19.65 10.54
CA LEU A 665 10.98 18.34 11.18
C LEU A 665 12.36 17.73 10.94
N GLN A 666 13.04 17.34 12.01
CA GLN A 666 14.40 16.83 11.99
C GLN A 666 14.51 15.54 12.79
N VAL A 667 15.34 14.64 12.29
CA VAL A 667 15.79 13.46 13.04
C VAL A 667 16.99 13.89 13.87
N LYS A 668 16.82 13.95 15.20
CA LYS A 668 17.90 14.29 16.14
C LYS A 668 18.94 13.20 16.23
N TYR A 669 18.48 11.96 16.44
CA TYR A 669 19.36 10.80 16.42
C TYR A 669 18.60 9.53 16.03
N LEU A 670 19.38 8.57 15.52
CA LEU A 670 18.94 7.23 15.16
C LEU A 670 19.84 6.22 15.87
N GLN A 671 19.29 5.51 16.84
CA GLN A 671 19.99 4.50 17.61
C GLN A 671 19.46 3.11 17.27
N ILE A 672 20.36 2.14 17.18
CA ILE A 672 20.05 0.74 16.88
C ILE A 672 20.45 -0.08 18.10
N ALA A 673 19.48 -0.72 18.75
CA ALA A 673 19.64 -1.42 20.02
C ALA A 673 20.25 -2.82 19.88
N LYS A 674 21.20 -3.00 18.96
CA LYS A 674 21.95 -4.26 18.78
C LYS A 674 23.32 -4.14 19.42
N LYS A 675 23.47 -4.72 20.61
CA LYS A 675 24.73 -4.75 21.36
C LYS A 675 25.58 -5.94 20.91
N ALA A 676 26.32 -5.79 19.82
CA ALA A 676 27.33 -6.76 19.38
C ALA A 676 28.69 -6.07 19.16
N LYS A 677 29.79 -6.73 19.55
CA LYS A 677 31.14 -6.16 19.48
C LYS A 677 31.54 -5.94 18.01
N GLY A 678 31.85 -4.70 17.64
CA GLY A 678 32.17 -4.32 16.25
C GLY A 678 30.95 -4.11 15.35
N TYR A 679 29.72 -4.14 15.89
CA TYR A 679 28.50 -3.88 15.15
C TYR A 679 28.27 -2.37 14.98
N ASN A 680 28.59 -1.84 13.80
CA ASN A 680 28.35 -0.45 13.46
C ASN A 680 27.74 -0.33 12.06
N PRO A 681 26.41 -0.52 11.92
CA PRO A 681 25.74 -0.42 10.63
C PRO A 681 25.77 1.01 10.10
N TYR A 682 25.70 1.16 8.78
CA TYR A 682 25.64 2.48 8.16
C TYR A 682 24.26 3.11 8.38
N ARG A 683 24.23 4.38 8.78
CA ARG A 683 23.02 5.14 9.04
C ARG A 683 22.95 6.30 8.06
N TRP A 684 21.82 6.43 7.40
CA TRP A 684 21.61 7.50 6.44
C TRP A 684 20.30 8.21 6.73
N VAL A 685 20.34 9.54 6.74
CA VAL A 685 19.15 10.38 6.84
C VAL A 685 19.16 11.35 5.67
N ARG A 686 18.03 11.48 4.97
CA ARG A 686 17.85 12.50 3.93
C ARG A 686 16.50 13.18 4.08
N TYR A 687 16.47 14.44 3.66
CA TYR A 687 15.28 15.26 3.58
C TYR A 687 14.99 15.50 2.11
N VAL A 688 13.75 15.36 1.68
CA VAL A 688 13.36 15.56 0.27
C VAL A 688 12.04 16.31 0.25
N THR A 689 12.04 17.49 -0.38
CA THR A 689 10.81 18.23 -0.66
C THR A 689 10.42 18.02 -2.12
N GLN A 690 9.15 17.74 -2.38
CA GLN A 690 8.59 17.56 -3.71
C GLN A 690 7.32 18.40 -3.86
N ALA A 691 7.08 18.92 -5.06
CA ALA A 691 5.78 19.52 -5.38
C ALA A 691 4.71 18.41 -5.46
N ASN A 692 3.56 18.64 -4.83
CA ASN A 692 2.34 17.87 -5.06
C ASN A 692 1.40 18.66 -5.98
N SER A 693 0.92 19.81 -5.50
CA SER A 693 0.14 20.77 -6.27
C SER A 693 0.67 22.18 -6.01
N TYR A 694 1.51 22.69 -6.90
CA TYR A 694 2.15 24.00 -6.73
C TYR A 694 1.73 24.93 -7.86
N VAL A 695 0.78 25.82 -7.56
CA VAL A 695 0.00 26.52 -8.58
C VAL A 695 -0.06 28.02 -8.29
N ALA A 696 0.20 28.86 -9.29
CA ALA A 696 -0.02 30.30 -9.23
C ALA A 696 -1.17 30.70 -10.17
N ARG A 697 -2.23 31.28 -9.60
CA ARG A 697 -3.34 31.85 -10.37
C ARG A 697 -2.87 33.14 -11.06
N ILE A 698 -3.55 33.50 -12.15
CA ILE A 698 -3.23 34.64 -13.00
C ILE A 698 -4.39 35.63 -12.97
#